data_AF-A0AAD8FFW5-F1
#
_entry.id   AF-A0AAD8FFW5-F1
#
_cell.length_a   1.000
_cell.length_b   1.000
_cell.length_c   1.000
_cell.angle_alpha   90.00
_cell.angle_beta   90.00
_cell.angle_gamma   90.00
#
_symmetry.space_group_name_H-M   'P 1'
#
loop_
_entity.id
_entity.type
_entity.pdbx_description
1 polymer ?
#
loop_
_entity_poly.entity_id
_entity_poly.type
_entity_poly.pdbx_seq_one_letter_code
_entity_poly.pdbx_strand_id
1 'polypeptide(L)'
;MASHGQSNPAVAKKLLDSMQNDLRTLSAECKRKHPEVKEYAEMVQVKLRTISTQHDDVIAGLLSVSADVVQPFVMGCVTKNPKLLPLCLVAVQRMISHEAISTAAADAIIGMLWHLMEAGLEELKLLQTAILLLTINSVVQHDSLAKALVLCFRLHFTKDSTTINTAAAAIKQLVSAIFDRVVIEDRILIRDTTEAVNLEELKAGSKIPPKSLRPCAGDAYLLFQDLCQLVNADQPFWLTGMTEMTRTFGLELLESVLTSYPSTFSLHPEFTFMLKERVCPLVIKLFSPSLKYRQGLPPAPSPAPVEKPFFPIVMRLLRIVSVLIKSYYPQLVTECEIFLSLLVKFLDPEKPIWQRCLSLEVLHKLSVQPELIKCFCQSYDMKPHSTKIFRDIVNALGAFIQSLFMNPQGGPVSQTVAKVPDTQGTPPALVGGMPVGGGVSPQPAFIYRGVWIPLIGSIPHGQVKPCFLELLDKTDPPPVPDGYGVSLAFRCLMDMTKSVQTLVMGEGEDGEPKAKKEIDVTETSEEDKLLKMELINSSWCGMLAALSLLLDASHEDFFRTDETATEMILKAQESYANMCGHLAMSMPRDAFITALCKASLPPHYTLTILNSHANSGQLKVLNRTASMESQSAGDSVERSQVVAVGTALPTANLPAGSHQSQVMLTAKNIQVMRALLSLAHCHGDILGSAWHLVLTTLQHLVWILGLKPSSGGSLKAGQQISDTSNTVITTAVMADLPVLSGMLSRLFESSQYLDDVALHHLIDALCKLSTESMEVAYNNR
;
A
#
# COMPACT_ATOMS: atom_id res chain seq x y z
N MET A 1 2.16 -36.86 16.59
CA MET A 1 1.43 -38.04 17.10
C MET A 1 0.98 -37.78 18.53
N ALA A 2 -0.23 -38.24 18.87
CA ALA A 2 -0.90 -38.17 20.18
C ALA A 2 -1.55 -36.84 20.60
N SER A 3 -2.62 -36.44 19.89
CA SER A 3 -3.85 -36.05 20.59
C SER A 3 -4.79 -37.24 20.54
N HIS A 4 -4.64 -38.18 21.47
CA HIS A 4 -5.75 -39.07 21.81
C HIS A 4 -6.85 -38.20 22.43
N GLY A 5 -7.63 -37.53 21.57
CA GLY A 5 -8.95 -37.07 21.96
C GLY A 5 -9.69 -38.30 22.45
N GLN A 6 -10.22 -38.25 23.66
CA GLN A 6 -11.03 -39.32 24.23
C GLN A 6 -12.16 -39.64 23.25
N SER A 7 -11.96 -40.68 22.44
CA SER A 7 -12.95 -41.16 21.49
C SER A 7 -14.10 -41.72 22.30
N ASN A 8 -15.23 -41.03 22.30
CA ASN A 8 -16.41 -41.44 23.04
C ASN A 8 -16.85 -42.85 22.56
N PRO A 9 -16.83 -43.90 23.41
CA PRO A 9 -17.04 -45.29 22.98
C PRO A 9 -18.39 -45.52 22.29
N ALA A 10 -19.39 -44.68 22.57
CA ALA A 10 -20.67 -44.68 21.87
C ALA A 10 -20.56 -44.34 20.38
N VAL A 11 -19.63 -43.46 20.00
CA VAL A 11 -19.40 -43.03 18.61
C VAL A 11 -18.70 -44.13 17.82
N ALA A 12 -17.71 -44.79 18.41
CA ALA A 12 -17.01 -45.91 17.79
C ALA A 12 -17.94 -47.11 17.50
N LYS A 13 -18.86 -47.41 18.44
CA LYS A 13 -19.85 -48.48 18.26
C LYS A 13 -20.86 -48.15 17.16
N LYS A 14 -21.33 -46.90 17.09
CA LYS A 14 -22.23 -46.42 16.04
C LYS A 14 -21.59 -46.46 14.65
N LEU A 15 -20.29 -46.18 14.55
CA LEU A 15 -19.52 -46.33 13.32
C LEU A 15 -19.51 -47.80 12.86
N LEU A 16 -19.19 -48.72 13.76
CA LEU A 16 -19.10 -50.15 13.46
C LEU A 16 -20.45 -50.73 13.01
N ASP A 17 -21.54 -50.35 13.66
CA ASP A 17 -22.91 -50.74 13.25
C ASP A 17 -23.27 -50.20 11.86
N SER A 18 -22.88 -48.96 11.57
CA SER A 18 -23.14 -48.34 10.27
C SER A 18 -22.31 -49.00 9.16
N MET A 19 -21.05 -49.35 9.43
CA MET A 19 -20.19 -50.08 8.48
C MET A 19 -20.69 -51.49 8.21
N GLN A 20 -21.18 -52.20 9.22
CA GLN A 20 -21.79 -53.52 9.02
C GLN A 20 -23.03 -53.45 8.12
N ASN A 21 -23.84 -52.39 8.26
CA ASN A 21 -24.99 -52.17 7.39
C ASN A 21 -24.58 -51.82 5.95
N ASP A 22 -23.54 -50.99 5.77
CA ASP A 22 -23.02 -50.64 4.44
C ASP A 22 -22.44 -51.88 3.72
N LEU A 23 -21.68 -52.72 4.43
CA LEU A 23 -21.16 -53.99 3.88
C LEU A 23 -22.27 -54.98 3.55
N ARG A 24 -23.35 -55.03 4.34
CA ARG A 24 -24.51 -55.90 4.08
C ARG A 24 -25.29 -55.43 2.85
N THR A 25 -25.39 -54.12 2.67
CA THR A 25 -26.03 -53.52 1.49
C THR A 25 -25.18 -53.74 0.25
N LEU A 26 -23.85 -53.55 0.34
CA LEU A 26 -22.90 -53.84 -0.72
C LEU A 26 -22.94 -55.32 -1.14
N SER A 27 -22.95 -56.25 -0.17
CA SER A 27 -23.03 -57.68 -0.48
C SER A 27 -24.36 -58.07 -1.13
N ALA A 28 -25.48 -57.46 -0.73
CA ALA A 28 -26.80 -57.71 -1.31
C ALA A 28 -26.91 -57.23 -2.77
N GLU A 29 -26.38 -56.06 -3.09
CA GLU A 29 -26.38 -55.49 -4.45
C GLU A 29 -25.37 -56.20 -5.39
N CYS A 30 -24.24 -56.68 -4.87
CA CYS A 30 -23.23 -57.38 -5.68
C CYS A 30 -23.59 -58.85 -6.00
N LYS A 31 -24.62 -59.43 -5.38
CA LYS A 31 -25.00 -60.86 -5.46
C LYS A 31 -25.10 -61.46 -6.88
N ARG A 32 -25.46 -60.66 -7.89
CA ARG A 32 -25.71 -61.16 -9.26
C ARG A 32 -24.65 -60.79 -10.30
N LYS A 33 -23.80 -59.78 -10.05
CA LYS A 33 -22.90 -59.22 -11.08
C LYS A 33 -21.41 -59.30 -10.72
N HIS A 34 -21.05 -59.31 -9.44
CA HIS A 34 -19.64 -59.26 -8.99
C HIS A 34 -19.43 -60.17 -7.76
N PRO A 35 -19.13 -61.47 -7.95
CA PRO A 35 -18.99 -62.42 -6.84
C PRO A 35 -17.77 -62.14 -5.96
N GLU A 36 -16.67 -61.64 -6.53
CA GLU A 36 -15.43 -61.33 -5.79
C GLU A 36 -15.64 -60.24 -4.73
N VAL A 37 -16.35 -59.15 -5.07
CA VAL A 37 -16.66 -58.07 -4.12
C VAL A 37 -17.51 -58.57 -2.96
N LYS A 38 -18.40 -59.54 -3.22
CA LYS A 38 -19.27 -60.15 -2.20
C LYS A 38 -18.46 -60.98 -1.21
N GLU A 39 -17.57 -61.85 -1.67
CA GLU A 39 -16.74 -62.71 -0.81
C GLU A 39 -15.85 -61.87 0.11
N TYR A 40 -15.22 -60.83 -0.42
CA TYR A 40 -14.43 -59.90 0.40
C TYR A 40 -15.29 -59.13 1.41
N ALA A 41 -16.49 -58.67 1.04
CA ALA A 41 -17.39 -58.00 1.97
C ALA A 41 -17.86 -58.92 3.12
N GLU A 42 -18.14 -60.19 2.83
CA GLU A 42 -18.53 -61.19 3.85
C GLU A 42 -17.36 -61.54 4.77
N MET A 43 -16.13 -61.66 4.22
CA MET A 43 -14.92 -61.86 5.02
C MET A 43 -14.66 -60.69 5.99
N VAL A 44 -14.78 -59.45 5.50
CA VAL A 44 -14.58 -58.25 6.33
C VAL A 44 -15.65 -58.12 7.42
N GLN A 45 -16.90 -58.51 7.15
CA GLN A 45 -17.95 -58.53 8.18
C GLN A 45 -17.62 -59.48 9.33
N VAL A 46 -17.02 -60.64 9.05
CA VAL A 46 -16.58 -61.58 10.10
C VAL A 46 -15.46 -60.96 10.93
N LYS A 47 -14.44 -60.37 10.27
CA LYS A 47 -13.33 -59.68 10.95
C LYS A 47 -13.82 -58.54 11.86
N LEU A 48 -14.77 -57.72 11.40
CA LEU A 48 -15.35 -56.63 12.20
C LEU A 48 -16.09 -57.13 13.45
N ARG A 49 -16.77 -58.29 13.38
CA ARG A 49 -17.39 -58.91 14.58
C ARG A 49 -16.34 -59.38 15.57
N THR A 50 -15.25 -60.01 15.10
CA THR A 50 -14.16 -60.46 15.96
C THR A 50 -13.51 -59.28 16.70
N ILE A 51 -13.26 -58.16 16.01
CA ILE A 51 -12.68 -56.94 16.62
C ILE A 51 -13.62 -56.35 17.67
N SER A 52 -14.93 -56.29 17.39
CA SER A 52 -15.94 -55.82 18.35
C SER A 52 -16.02 -56.68 19.61
N THR A 53 -15.54 -57.93 19.58
CA THR A 53 -15.54 -58.83 20.74
C THR A 53 -14.20 -58.91 21.46
N GLN A 54 -13.08 -58.50 20.83
CA GLN A 54 -11.73 -58.72 21.36
C GLN A 54 -10.99 -57.45 21.81
N HIS A 55 -11.37 -56.26 21.36
CA HIS A 55 -10.67 -55.01 21.71
C HIS A 55 -11.55 -54.05 22.53
N ASP A 56 -11.06 -53.60 23.68
CA ASP A 56 -11.70 -52.56 24.51
C ASP A 56 -11.66 -51.17 23.84
N ASP A 57 -10.64 -50.89 23.01
CA ASP A 57 -10.57 -49.72 22.12
C ASP A 57 -10.81 -50.13 20.67
N VAL A 58 -12.06 -49.95 20.24
CA VAL A 58 -12.54 -50.33 18.90
C VAL A 58 -11.83 -49.56 17.79
N ILE A 59 -11.37 -48.32 18.02
CA ILE A 59 -10.74 -47.49 16.99
C ILE A 59 -9.29 -47.96 16.74
N ALA A 60 -8.55 -48.27 17.80
CA ALA A 60 -7.21 -48.84 17.69
C ALA A 60 -7.20 -50.20 16.97
N GLY A 61 -8.20 -51.04 17.25
CA GLY A 61 -8.40 -52.31 16.53
C GLY A 61 -8.84 -52.13 15.06
N LEU A 62 -9.56 -51.06 14.75
CA LEU A 62 -9.96 -50.74 13.38
C LEU A 62 -8.78 -50.19 12.55
N LEU A 63 -7.88 -49.42 13.18
CA LEU A 63 -6.67 -48.89 12.54
C LEU A 63 -5.74 -50.01 12.04
N SER A 64 -5.53 -51.07 12.82
CA SER A 64 -4.64 -52.19 12.46
C SER A 64 -5.16 -53.03 11.29
N VAL A 65 -6.48 -53.06 11.05
CA VAL A 65 -7.14 -53.85 9.99
C VAL A 65 -7.75 -52.95 8.91
N SER A 66 -7.52 -51.65 8.96
CA SER A 66 -8.17 -50.65 8.10
C SER A 66 -7.98 -50.90 6.59
N ALA A 67 -6.83 -51.43 6.16
CA ALA A 67 -6.56 -51.75 4.75
C ALA A 67 -7.52 -52.83 4.21
N ASP A 68 -7.71 -53.91 4.97
CA ASP A 68 -8.63 -55.00 4.62
C ASP A 68 -10.09 -54.52 4.62
N VAL A 69 -10.44 -53.62 5.54
CA VAL A 69 -11.82 -53.13 5.69
C VAL A 69 -12.21 -52.20 4.54
N VAL A 70 -11.27 -51.40 4.04
CA VAL A 70 -11.49 -50.46 2.93
C VAL A 70 -11.52 -51.19 1.57
N GLN A 71 -10.80 -52.30 1.43
CA GLN A 71 -10.68 -53.07 0.19
C GLN A 71 -12.02 -53.43 -0.51
N PRO A 72 -13.06 -53.98 0.16
CA PRO A 72 -14.34 -54.28 -0.50
C PRO A 72 -15.02 -53.02 -1.06
N PHE A 73 -14.89 -51.88 -0.38
CA PHE A 73 -15.43 -50.61 -0.88
C PHE A 73 -14.62 -50.10 -2.08
N VAL A 74 -13.29 -50.23 -2.06
CA VAL A 74 -12.41 -49.92 -3.19
C VAL A 74 -12.77 -50.74 -4.42
N MET A 75 -12.91 -52.05 -4.26
CA MET A 75 -13.31 -52.95 -5.35
C MET A 75 -14.73 -52.61 -5.85
N GLY A 76 -15.65 -52.28 -4.94
CA GLY A 76 -16.98 -51.79 -5.28
C GLY A 76 -16.94 -50.54 -6.17
N CYS A 77 -16.08 -49.58 -5.85
CA CYS A 77 -15.87 -48.38 -6.66
C CYS A 77 -15.30 -48.69 -8.06
N VAL A 78 -14.36 -49.64 -8.16
CA VAL A 78 -13.75 -50.05 -9.45
C VAL A 78 -14.77 -50.69 -10.40
N THR A 79 -15.89 -51.22 -9.91
CA THR A 79 -16.97 -51.77 -10.78
C THR A 79 -17.67 -50.71 -11.66
N LYS A 80 -17.45 -49.41 -11.41
CA LYS A 80 -18.03 -48.27 -12.14
C LYS A 80 -19.56 -48.25 -12.20
N ASN A 81 -20.23 -48.96 -11.29
CA ASN A 81 -21.69 -49.02 -11.25
C ASN A 81 -22.26 -47.79 -10.52
N PRO A 82 -23.11 -46.96 -11.16
CA PRO A 82 -23.59 -45.69 -10.59
C PRO A 82 -24.45 -45.84 -9.33
N LYS A 83 -25.01 -47.04 -9.06
CA LYS A 83 -25.76 -47.29 -7.81
C LYS A 83 -24.85 -47.65 -6.64
N LEU A 84 -23.72 -48.32 -6.91
CA LEU A 84 -22.79 -48.78 -5.89
C LEU A 84 -21.79 -47.70 -5.48
N LEU A 85 -21.37 -46.88 -6.45
CA LEU A 85 -20.34 -45.87 -6.26
C LEU A 85 -20.67 -44.86 -5.12
N PRO A 86 -21.88 -44.27 -5.03
CA PRO A 86 -22.24 -43.41 -3.91
C PRO A 86 -22.16 -44.11 -2.55
N LEU A 87 -22.62 -45.36 -2.48
CA LEU A 87 -22.68 -46.13 -1.24
C LEU A 87 -21.26 -46.41 -0.73
N CYS A 88 -20.37 -46.85 -1.62
CA CYS A 88 -18.97 -47.12 -1.30
C CYS A 88 -18.22 -45.83 -0.90
N LEU A 89 -18.43 -44.72 -1.63
CA LEU A 89 -17.78 -43.44 -1.31
C LEU A 89 -18.24 -42.88 0.04
N VAL A 90 -19.53 -42.93 0.36
CA VAL A 90 -20.04 -42.46 1.66
C VAL A 90 -19.50 -43.31 2.82
N ALA A 91 -19.38 -44.62 2.63
CA ALA A 91 -18.77 -45.50 3.64
C ALA A 91 -17.29 -45.15 3.87
N VAL A 92 -16.52 -44.93 2.80
CA VAL A 92 -15.11 -44.50 2.87
C VAL A 92 -15.00 -43.12 3.55
N GLN A 93 -15.83 -42.15 3.16
CA GLN A 93 -15.86 -40.82 3.79
C GLN A 93 -16.14 -40.90 5.30
N ARG A 94 -17.06 -41.77 5.72
CA ARG A 94 -17.35 -41.97 7.15
C ARG A 94 -16.14 -42.54 7.89
N MET A 95 -15.40 -43.48 7.30
CA MET A 95 -14.16 -43.99 7.89
C MET A 95 -13.09 -42.90 8.03
N ILE A 96 -12.97 -42.05 7.02
CA ILE A 96 -12.04 -40.90 7.02
C ILE A 96 -12.36 -39.97 8.18
N SER A 97 -13.64 -39.59 8.37
CA SER A 97 -14.07 -38.65 9.42
C SER A 97 -13.86 -39.14 10.85
N HIS A 98 -13.70 -40.44 11.07
CA HIS A 98 -13.46 -41.02 12.38
C HIS A 98 -11.98 -41.38 12.63
N GLU A 99 -11.06 -40.89 11.79
CA GLU A 99 -9.60 -41.10 11.91
C GLU A 99 -9.17 -42.58 11.96
N ALA A 100 -9.95 -43.47 11.36
CA ALA A 100 -9.74 -44.92 11.44
C ALA A 100 -8.97 -45.51 10.24
N ILE A 101 -7.98 -44.78 9.71
CA ILE A 101 -7.30 -45.12 8.45
C ILE A 101 -5.78 -45.22 8.64
N SER A 102 -5.20 -46.36 8.27
CA SER A 102 -3.74 -46.56 8.17
C SER A 102 -3.16 -46.02 6.86
N THR A 103 -1.83 -45.88 6.79
CA THR A 103 -1.10 -45.46 5.59
C THR A 103 -1.42 -46.31 4.37
N ALA A 104 -1.40 -47.65 4.52
CA ALA A 104 -1.71 -48.58 3.44
C ALA A 104 -3.18 -48.44 2.95
N ALA A 105 -4.12 -48.19 3.87
CA ALA A 105 -5.51 -47.95 3.50
C ALA A 105 -5.68 -46.62 2.74
N ALA A 106 -4.96 -45.58 3.13
CA ALA A 106 -4.99 -44.29 2.45
C ALA A 106 -4.44 -44.39 1.02
N ASP A 107 -3.37 -45.14 0.80
CA ASP A 107 -2.80 -45.38 -0.54
C ASP A 107 -3.80 -46.10 -1.45
N ALA A 108 -4.51 -47.11 -0.92
CA ALA A 108 -5.56 -47.81 -1.64
C ALA A 108 -6.74 -46.88 -2.01
N ILE A 109 -7.13 -45.98 -1.10
CA ILE A 109 -8.17 -44.97 -1.36
C ILE A 109 -7.70 -44.00 -2.45
N ILE A 110 -6.47 -43.50 -2.40
CA ILE A 110 -5.95 -42.57 -3.40
C ILE A 110 -5.86 -43.24 -4.79
N GLY A 111 -5.39 -44.50 -4.84
CA GLY A 111 -5.40 -45.28 -6.07
C GLY A 111 -6.81 -45.49 -6.63
N MET A 112 -7.79 -45.78 -5.76
CA MET A 112 -9.20 -45.86 -6.15
C MET A 112 -9.71 -44.53 -6.73
N LEU A 113 -9.47 -43.40 -6.03
CA LEU A 113 -9.88 -42.08 -6.48
C LEU A 113 -9.26 -41.73 -7.84
N TRP A 114 -8.00 -42.12 -8.06
CA TRP A 114 -7.31 -41.94 -9.34
C TRP A 114 -8.01 -42.66 -10.49
N HIS A 115 -8.34 -43.95 -10.31
CA HIS A 115 -9.07 -44.72 -11.33
C HIS A 115 -10.47 -44.18 -11.63
N LEU A 116 -11.15 -43.64 -10.62
CA LEU A 116 -12.46 -43.03 -10.80
C LEU A 116 -12.39 -41.68 -11.53
N MET A 117 -11.35 -40.88 -11.25
CA MET A 117 -11.07 -39.63 -11.97
C MET A 117 -10.80 -39.92 -13.46
N GLU A 118 -9.98 -40.92 -13.80
CA GLU A 118 -9.74 -41.32 -15.19
C GLU A 118 -11.02 -41.82 -15.90
N ALA A 119 -11.96 -42.38 -15.14
CA ALA A 119 -13.25 -42.81 -15.65
C ALA A 119 -14.27 -41.66 -15.82
N GLY A 120 -13.99 -40.46 -15.29
CA GLY A 120 -14.89 -39.30 -15.36
C GLY A 120 -16.21 -39.48 -14.59
N LEU A 121 -16.20 -40.24 -13.47
CA LEU A 121 -17.40 -40.56 -12.70
C LEU A 121 -17.44 -39.81 -11.36
N GLU A 122 -18.57 -39.18 -11.04
CA GLU A 122 -18.83 -38.51 -9.75
C GLU A 122 -17.73 -37.53 -9.28
N GLU A 123 -17.24 -36.67 -10.18
CA GLU A 123 -16.12 -35.72 -9.95
C GLU A 123 -16.24 -34.91 -8.64
N LEU A 124 -17.44 -34.43 -8.29
CA LEU A 124 -17.67 -33.69 -7.05
C LEU A 124 -17.49 -34.53 -5.78
N LYS A 125 -17.95 -35.79 -5.77
CA LYS A 125 -17.80 -36.67 -4.60
C LYS A 125 -16.37 -37.18 -4.46
N LEU A 126 -15.67 -37.36 -5.57
CA LEU A 126 -14.23 -37.64 -5.58
C LEU A 126 -13.46 -36.53 -4.88
N LEU A 127 -13.73 -35.29 -5.29
CA LEU A 127 -13.08 -34.11 -4.75
C LEU A 127 -13.38 -33.95 -3.25
N GLN A 128 -14.65 -34.11 -2.83
CA GLN A 128 -15.02 -34.10 -1.40
C GLN A 128 -14.28 -35.17 -0.59
N THR A 129 -14.15 -36.39 -1.13
CA THR A 129 -13.44 -37.48 -0.47
C THR A 129 -11.94 -37.18 -0.34
N ALA A 130 -11.33 -36.61 -1.38
CA ALA A 130 -9.93 -36.19 -1.37
C ALA A 130 -9.67 -35.06 -0.35
N ILE A 131 -10.53 -34.03 -0.32
CA ILE A 131 -10.45 -32.94 0.67
C ILE A 131 -10.54 -33.51 2.09
N LEU A 132 -11.52 -34.37 2.34
CA LEU A 132 -11.74 -34.96 3.66
C LEU A 132 -10.53 -35.79 4.11
N LEU A 133 -9.97 -36.62 3.20
CA LEU A 133 -8.80 -37.45 3.49
C LEU A 133 -7.59 -36.59 3.88
N LEU A 134 -7.35 -35.52 3.15
CA LEU A 134 -6.18 -34.65 3.32
C LEU A 134 -6.35 -33.56 4.38
N THR A 135 -7.56 -33.25 4.83
CA THR A 135 -7.77 -32.26 5.89
C THR A 135 -7.84 -32.90 7.28
N ILE A 136 -8.42 -34.11 7.38
CA ILE A 136 -8.60 -34.81 8.66
C ILE A 136 -7.40 -35.70 9.02
N ASN A 137 -6.88 -36.47 8.06
CA ASN A 137 -5.83 -37.44 8.35
C ASN A 137 -4.44 -36.93 7.96
N SER A 138 -3.53 -36.80 8.93
CA SER A 138 -2.11 -36.50 8.69
C SER A 138 -1.30 -37.71 8.17
N VAL A 139 -1.98 -38.81 7.86
CA VAL A 139 -1.39 -40.11 7.53
C VAL A 139 -0.87 -40.16 6.10
N VAL A 140 -1.41 -39.33 5.20
CA VAL A 140 -0.95 -39.22 3.81
C VAL A 140 0.26 -38.29 3.73
N GLN A 141 1.40 -38.82 3.30
CA GLN A 141 2.68 -38.12 3.15
C GLN A 141 3.35 -38.49 1.80
N HIS A 142 4.28 -37.66 1.33
CA HIS A 142 5.14 -37.91 0.16
C HIS A 142 4.35 -38.24 -1.14
N ASP A 143 4.71 -39.31 -1.86
CA ASP A 143 4.18 -39.65 -3.18
C ASP A 143 2.65 -39.81 -3.22
N SER A 144 2.05 -40.29 -2.13
CA SER A 144 0.60 -40.44 -2.04
C SER A 144 -0.10 -39.08 -1.93
N LEU A 145 0.50 -38.13 -1.22
CA LEU A 145 0.03 -36.75 -1.17
C LEU A 145 0.14 -36.09 -2.54
N ALA A 146 1.26 -36.30 -3.24
CA ALA A 146 1.47 -35.79 -4.60
C ALA A 146 0.36 -36.26 -5.55
N LYS A 147 0.05 -37.57 -5.55
CA LYS A 147 -1.02 -38.15 -6.37
C LYS A 147 -2.39 -37.55 -6.05
N ALA A 148 -2.71 -37.36 -4.77
CA ALA A 148 -3.98 -36.78 -4.35
C ALA A 148 -4.11 -35.30 -4.76
N LEU A 149 -3.01 -34.53 -4.71
CA LEU A 149 -2.97 -33.15 -5.20
C LEU A 149 -3.12 -33.09 -6.72
N VAL A 150 -2.36 -33.91 -7.47
CA VAL A 150 -2.46 -33.99 -8.94
C VAL A 150 -3.89 -34.33 -9.37
N LEU A 151 -4.58 -35.21 -8.64
CA LEU A 151 -5.98 -35.51 -8.89
C LEU A 151 -6.87 -34.25 -8.78
N CYS A 152 -6.71 -33.47 -7.70
CA CYS A 152 -7.48 -32.24 -7.52
C CYS A 152 -7.17 -31.20 -8.59
N PHE A 153 -5.90 -31.06 -8.97
CA PHE A 153 -5.49 -30.17 -10.06
C PHE A 153 -6.04 -30.63 -11.42
N ARG A 154 -6.05 -31.92 -11.73
CA ARG A 154 -6.65 -32.43 -12.99
C ARG A 154 -8.15 -32.20 -13.05
N LEU A 155 -8.85 -32.35 -11.92
CA LEU A 155 -10.28 -32.03 -11.82
C LEU A 155 -10.56 -30.52 -12.04
N HIS A 156 -9.60 -29.64 -11.78
CA HIS A 156 -9.75 -28.22 -12.08
C HIS A 156 -9.75 -27.90 -13.58
N PHE A 157 -9.23 -28.80 -14.42
CA PHE A 157 -9.21 -28.63 -15.89
C PHE A 157 -10.31 -29.43 -16.60
N THR A 158 -11.34 -29.89 -15.88
CA THR A 158 -12.51 -30.52 -16.50
C THR A 158 -13.42 -29.48 -17.17
N LYS A 159 -14.40 -29.94 -17.95
CA LYS A 159 -15.29 -29.04 -18.72
C LYS A 159 -16.42 -28.44 -17.89
N ASP A 160 -16.70 -28.99 -16.72
CA ASP A 160 -17.84 -28.58 -15.91
C ASP A 160 -17.48 -27.42 -14.96
N SER A 161 -18.15 -26.29 -15.12
CA SER A 161 -17.86 -25.08 -14.33
C SER A 161 -18.05 -25.26 -12.83
N THR A 162 -19.00 -26.10 -12.39
CA THR A 162 -19.21 -26.33 -10.95
C THR A 162 -18.06 -27.12 -10.35
N THR A 163 -17.57 -28.12 -11.08
CA THR A 163 -16.41 -28.91 -10.69
C THR A 163 -15.12 -28.08 -10.73
N ILE A 164 -14.91 -27.24 -11.75
CA ILE A 164 -13.74 -26.32 -11.83
C ILE A 164 -13.67 -25.42 -10.59
N ASN A 165 -14.78 -24.77 -10.23
CA ASN A 165 -14.82 -23.83 -9.10
C ASN A 165 -14.65 -24.55 -7.76
N THR A 166 -15.28 -25.72 -7.60
CA THR A 166 -15.13 -26.54 -6.39
C THR A 166 -13.70 -27.06 -6.27
N ALA A 167 -13.08 -27.50 -7.36
CA ALA A 167 -11.70 -27.95 -7.41
C ALA A 167 -10.73 -26.80 -7.10
N ALA A 168 -10.98 -25.60 -7.60
CA ALA A 168 -10.17 -24.42 -7.27
C ALA A 168 -10.19 -24.11 -5.76
N ALA A 169 -11.37 -24.14 -5.14
CA ALA A 169 -11.52 -23.95 -3.70
C ALA A 169 -10.87 -25.09 -2.89
N ALA A 170 -11.04 -26.33 -3.36
CA ALA A 170 -10.42 -27.50 -2.78
C ALA A 170 -8.90 -27.40 -2.77
N ILE A 171 -8.27 -27.06 -3.91
CA ILE A 171 -6.82 -26.92 -4.01
C ILE A 171 -6.31 -25.85 -3.04
N LYS A 172 -6.96 -24.69 -2.97
CA LYS A 172 -6.59 -23.64 -1.99
C LYS A 172 -6.64 -24.17 -0.56
N GLN A 173 -7.72 -24.86 -0.19
CA GLN A 173 -7.87 -25.45 1.13
C GLN A 173 -6.81 -26.53 1.41
N LEU A 174 -6.49 -27.37 0.42
CA LEU A 174 -5.49 -28.43 0.54
C LEU A 174 -4.08 -27.88 0.71
N VAL A 175 -3.73 -26.86 -0.07
CA VAL A 175 -2.44 -26.16 0.07
C VAL A 175 -2.34 -25.55 1.47
N SER A 176 -3.36 -24.84 1.95
CA SER A 176 -3.38 -24.32 3.32
C SER A 176 -3.27 -25.43 4.37
N ALA A 177 -4.02 -26.53 4.22
CA ALA A 177 -3.96 -27.65 5.16
C ALA A 177 -2.57 -28.29 5.24
N ILE A 178 -1.84 -28.37 4.12
CA ILE A 178 -0.45 -28.88 4.11
C ILE A 178 0.47 -27.94 4.91
N PHE A 179 0.36 -26.63 4.73
CA PHE A 179 1.16 -25.66 5.49
C PHE A 179 0.74 -25.60 6.97
N ASP A 180 -0.55 -25.76 7.30
CA ASP A 180 -1.03 -25.85 8.68
C ASP A 180 -0.40 -27.05 9.40
N ARG A 181 -0.23 -28.19 8.70
CA ARG A 181 0.49 -29.36 9.25
C ARG A 181 1.94 -29.02 9.58
N VAL A 182 2.62 -28.23 8.73
CA VAL A 182 4.00 -27.77 9.01
C VAL A 182 4.02 -26.89 10.26
N VAL A 183 3.08 -25.95 10.40
CA VAL A 183 2.99 -25.09 11.59
C VAL A 183 2.76 -25.93 12.86
N ILE A 184 1.94 -26.97 12.79
CA ILE A 184 1.72 -27.89 13.92
C ILE A 184 3.01 -28.70 14.22
N GLU A 185 3.67 -29.21 13.19
CA GLU A 185 4.95 -29.92 13.32
C GLU A 185 6.02 -29.00 13.95
N ASP A 186 6.10 -27.74 13.54
CA ASP A 186 6.99 -26.68 14.04
C ASP A 186 6.75 -26.31 15.51
N ARG A 187 5.53 -26.45 16.02
CA ARG A 187 5.22 -26.25 17.45
C ARG A 187 5.72 -27.39 18.34
N ILE A 188 5.89 -28.59 17.79
CA ILE A 188 6.40 -29.74 18.53
C ILE A 188 7.93 -29.61 18.57
N LEU A 189 8.42 -28.96 19.64
CA LEU A 189 9.82 -28.66 19.96
C LEU A 189 10.68 -29.92 20.24
N ILE A 190 10.63 -30.94 19.39
CA ILE A 190 11.64 -32.01 19.41
C ILE A 190 12.77 -31.55 18.49
N ARG A 191 13.82 -30.98 19.09
CA ARG A 191 15.13 -30.77 18.47
C ARG A 191 15.80 -32.14 18.28
N ASP A 192 15.26 -32.98 17.41
CA ASP A 192 16.11 -34.01 16.80
C ASP A 192 16.99 -33.26 15.80
N THR A 193 18.29 -33.38 15.98
CA THR A 193 19.36 -32.79 15.16
C THR A 193 19.08 -33.00 13.68
N THR A 194 18.46 -32.02 13.04
CA THR A 194 18.34 -31.94 11.58
C THR A 194 19.74 -31.73 11.01
N GLU A 195 20.15 -32.61 10.10
CA GLU A 195 21.43 -32.55 9.40
C GLU A 195 21.67 -31.16 8.79
N ALA A 196 22.93 -30.76 8.68
CA ALA A 196 23.30 -29.42 8.19
C ALA A 196 22.71 -29.16 6.79
N VAL A 197 22.14 -27.97 6.61
CA VAL A 197 21.49 -27.53 5.36
C VAL A 197 22.52 -27.49 4.22
N ASN A 198 22.38 -28.38 3.23
CA ASN A 198 23.21 -28.36 2.03
C ASN A 198 22.57 -27.48 0.94
N LEU A 199 23.02 -26.22 0.87
CA LEU A 199 22.49 -25.22 -0.07
C LEU A 199 22.77 -25.53 -1.55
N GLU A 200 23.74 -26.41 -1.87
CA GLU A 200 24.04 -26.79 -3.26
C GLU A 200 23.04 -27.81 -3.82
N GLU A 201 22.53 -28.73 -2.99
CA GLU A 201 21.50 -29.70 -3.39
C GLU A 201 20.15 -29.01 -3.69
N LEU A 202 19.85 -27.90 -3.01
CA LEU A 202 18.63 -27.11 -3.22
C LEU A 202 18.62 -26.36 -4.57
N LYS A 203 19.79 -26.10 -5.19
CA LYS A 203 19.89 -25.39 -6.48
C LYS A 203 19.41 -26.23 -7.66
N ALA A 204 19.69 -27.53 -7.65
CA ALA A 204 19.36 -28.41 -8.77
C ALA A 204 17.85 -28.70 -8.88
N GLY A 205 17.11 -28.58 -7.77
CA GLY A 205 15.74 -29.07 -7.66
C GLY A 205 15.74 -30.60 -7.59
N SER A 206 14.98 -31.18 -6.68
CA SER A 206 14.91 -32.64 -6.50
C SER A 206 13.47 -33.11 -6.34
N LYS A 207 13.25 -34.39 -6.67
CA LYS A 207 12.02 -35.11 -6.33
C LYS A 207 11.99 -35.54 -4.86
N ILE A 208 13.13 -35.47 -4.18
CA ILE A 208 13.32 -35.94 -2.82
C ILE A 208 13.36 -34.71 -1.90
N PRO A 209 12.59 -34.70 -0.80
CA PRO A 209 12.62 -33.58 0.13
C PRO A 209 14.02 -33.46 0.75
N PRO A 210 14.48 -32.24 1.07
CA PRO A 210 15.75 -32.04 1.76
C PRO A 210 15.78 -32.84 3.06
N LYS A 211 16.85 -33.59 3.32
CA LYS A 211 16.99 -34.43 4.53
C LYS A 211 17.04 -33.62 5.83
N SER A 212 17.28 -32.31 5.72
CA SER A 212 17.22 -31.34 6.82
C SER A 212 15.78 -31.00 7.23
N LEU A 213 14.79 -31.25 6.37
CA LEU A 213 13.38 -30.94 6.64
C LEU A 213 12.64 -32.18 7.17
N ARG A 214 11.71 -31.93 8.07
CA ARG A 214 10.79 -32.96 8.57
C ARG A 214 9.77 -33.38 7.50
N PRO A 215 9.11 -34.53 7.64
CA PRO A 215 8.23 -35.06 6.60
C PRO A 215 7.15 -34.07 6.12
N CYS A 216 6.47 -33.35 7.02
CA CYS A 216 5.44 -32.39 6.60
C CYS A 216 6.07 -31.14 5.97
N ALA A 217 7.17 -30.65 6.54
CA ALA A 217 7.93 -29.52 5.98
C ALA A 217 8.52 -29.83 4.59
N GLY A 218 8.97 -31.07 4.37
CA GLY A 218 9.48 -31.56 3.09
C GLY A 218 8.40 -31.62 2.01
N ASP A 219 7.21 -32.13 2.36
CA ASP A 219 6.05 -32.14 1.46
C ASP A 219 5.63 -30.72 1.06
N ALA A 220 5.59 -29.78 2.02
CA ALA A 220 5.28 -28.38 1.75
C ALA A 220 6.36 -27.70 0.89
N TYR A 221 7.64 -28.03 1.10
CA TYR A 221 8.75 -27.53 0.29
C TYR A 221 8.63 -27.99 -1.16
N LEU A 222 8.42 -29.30 -1.40
CA LEU A 222 8.25 -29.84 -2.75
C LEU A 222 7.03 -29.26 -3.47
N LEU A 223 5.90 -29.12 -2.74
CA LEU A 223 4.71 -28.47 -3.26
C LEU A 223 4.99 -27.03 -3.70
N PHE A 224 5.63 -26.23 -2.84
CA PHE A 224 5.92 -24.82 -3.13
C PHE A 224 6.92 -24.68 -4.29
N GLN A 225 7.90 -25.58 -4.38
CA GLN A 225 8.85 -25.64 -5.49
C GLN A 225 8.14 -25.90 -6.82
N ASP A 226 7.27 -26.91 -6.87
CA ASP A 226 6.54 -27.26 -8.08
C ASP A 226 5.52 -26.19 -8.47
N LEU A 227 4.87 -25.52 -7.51
CA LEU A 227 4.02 -24.37 -7.79
C LEU A 227 4.81 -23.25 -8.52
N CYS A 228 6.04 -22.96 -8.07
CA CYS A 228 6.89 -21.97 -8.74
C CYS A 228 7.24 -22.38 -10.18
N GLN A 229 7.50 -23.67 -10.41
CA GLN A 229 7.83 -24.21 -11.74
C GLN A 229 6.63 -24.22 -12.68
N LEU A 230 5.47 -24.66 -12.18
CA LEU A 230 4.23 -24.67 -12.95
C LEU A 230 3.83 -23.25 -13.37
N VAL A 231 4.04 -22.24 -12.51
CA VAL A 231 3.82 -20.82 -12.90
C VAL A 231 4.81 -20.36 -13.97
N ASN A 232 6.05 -20.85 -13.94
CA ASN A 232 7.07 -20.57 -14.95
C ASN A 232 6.82 -21.31 -16.30
N ALA A 233 5.81 -22.19 -16.35
CA ALA A 233 5.55 -23.13 -17.44
C ALA A 233 6.66 -24.19 -17.62
N ASP A 234 7.38 -24.52 -16.56
CA ASP A 234 8.31 -25.64 -16.49
C ASP A 234 7.61 -26.90 -15.95
N GLN A 235 8.19 -28.07 -16.19
CA GLN A 235 7.65 -29.33 -15.67
C GLN A 235 7.92 -29.46 -14.16
N PRO A 236 6.91 -29.86 -13.35
CA PRO A 236 7.10 -30.09 -11.92
C PRO A 236 7.93 -31.35 -11.67
N PHE A 237 8.65 -31.39 -10.54
CA PHE A 237 9.46 -32.55 -10.16
C PHE A 237 8.64 -33.60 -9.39
N TRP A 238 7.80 -33.17 -8.45
CA TRP A 238 7.06 -34.03 -7.53
C TRP A 238 5.62 -34.31 -8.01
N LEU A 239 4.90 -33.29 -8.49
CA LEU A 239 3.54 -33.38 -9.05
C LEU A 239 3.52 -33.99 -10.46
N THR A 240 3.92 -35.26 -10.55
CA THR A 240 4.04 -36.00 -11.81
C THR A 240 2.65 -36.18 -12.46
N GLY A 241 2.51 -35.77 -13.73
CA GLY A 241 1.26 -35.89 -14.49
C GLY A 241 0.48 -34.58 -14.66
N MET A 242 0.99 -33.47 -14.11
CA MET A 242 0.55 -32.11 -14.40
C MET A 242 1.30 -31.56 -15.62
N THR A 243 0.56 -31.11 -16.63
CA THR A 243 1.14 -30.55 -17.86
C THR A 243 0.89 -29.06 -18.02
N GLU A 244 -0.23 -28.55 -17.50
CA GLU A 244 -0.63 -27.14 -17.67
C GLU A 244 -1.26 -26.60 -16.40
N MET A 245 -0.87 -25.38 -16.03
CA MET A 245 -1.52 -24.60 -14.98
C MET A 245 -1.70 -23.16 -15.45
N THR A 246 -2.85 -22.55 -15.17
CA THR A 246 -3.05 -21.13 -15.47
C THR A 246 -2.17 -20.28 -14.54
N ARG A 247 -1.38 -19.36 -15.13
CA ARG A 247 -0.49 -18.48 -14.37
C ARG A 247 -1.23 -17.68 -13.29
N THR A 248 -2.45 -17.24 -13.57
CA THR A 248 -3.29 -16.49 -12.63
C THR A 248 -3.62 -17.31 -11.38
N PHE A 249 -4.03 -18.57 -11.55
CA PHE A 249 -4.36 -19.44 -10.42
C PHE A 249 -3.12 -19.79 -9.60
N GLY A 250 -2.00 -20.11 -10.26
CA GLY A 250 -0.74 -20.39 -9.56
C GLY A 250 -0.21 -19.21 -8.76
N LEU A 251 -0.24 -17.99 -9.33
CA LEU A 251 0.16 -16.79 -8.62
C LEU A 251 -0.75 -16.50 -7.42
N GLU A 252 -2.04 -16.81 -7.51
CA GLU A 252 -2.98 -16.66 -6.40
C GLU A 252 -2.72 -17.66 -5.26
N LEU A 253 -2.34 -18.90 -5.60
CA LEU A 253 -1.89 -19.88 -4.61
C LEU A 253 -0.58 -19.45 -3.95
N LEU A 254 0.40 -18.98 -4.73
CA LEU A 254 1.66 -18.45 -4.19
C LEU A 254 1.42 -17.26 -3.25
N GLU A 255 0.58 -16.32 -3.65
CA GLU A 255 0.20 -15.18 -2.80
C GLU A 255 -0.46 -15.63 -1.49
N SER A 256 -1.41 -16.56 -1.56
CA SER A 256 -2.10 -17.09 -0.38
C SER A 256 -1.12 -17.74 0.60
N VAL A 257 -0.19 -18.56 0.10
CA VAL A 257 0.81 -19.23 0.94
C VAL A 257 1.75 -18.22 1.61
N LEU A 258 2.27 -17.27 0.84
CA LEU A 258 3.19 -16.24 1.34
C LEU A 258 2.52 -15.30 2.36
N THR A 259 1.23 -15.04 2.18
CA THR A 259 0.47 -14.16 3.10
C THR A 259 0.10 -14.88 4.39
N SER A 260 -0.30 -16.14 4.32
CA SER A 260 -0.81 -16.92 5.45
C SER A 260 0.29 -17.51 6.35
N TYR A 261 1.47 -17.82 5.81
CA TYR A 261 2.53 -18.54 6.53
C TYR A 261 3.89 -17.83 6.68
N PRO A 262 4.00 -16.52 7.01
CA PRO A 262 5.29 -15.84 7.18
C PRO A 262 6.27 -16.50 8.15
N SER A 263 5.76 -17.08 9.24
CA SER A 263 6.57 -17.71 10.30
C SER A 263 7.31 -18.95 9.82
N THR A 264 6.66 -19.80 9.00
CA THR A 264 7.27 -21.04 8.47
C THR A 264 8.46 -20.72 7.57
N PHE A 265 8.30 -19.72 6.71
CA PHE A 265 9.36 -19.28 5.79
C PHE A 265 10.53 -18.59 6.51
N SER A 266 10.27 -17.95 7.66
CA SER A 266 11.31 -17.32 8.49
C SER A 266 12.05 -18.31 9.38
N LEU A 267 11.39 -19.39 9.80
CA LEU A 267 11.96 -20.42 10.66
C LEU A 267 12.91 -21.35 9.89
N HIS A 268 12.54 -21.72 8.65
CA HIS A 268 13.28 -22.68 7.85
C HIS A 268 14.15 -21.99 6.78
N PRO A 269 15.49 -22.14 6.81
CA PRO A 269 16.39 -21.49 5.85
C PRO A 269 16.20 -22.00 4.41
N GLU A 270 15.72 -23.23 4.21
CA GLU A 270 15.43 -23.81 2.90
C GLU A 270 14.30 -23.06 2.19
N PHE A 271 13.26 -22.67 2.93
CA PHE A 271 12.16 -21.88 2.39
C PHE A 271 12.61 -20.46 2.04
N THR A 272 13.43 -19.83 2.89
CA THR A 272 14.06 -18.53 2.59
C THR A 272 14.94 -18.61 1.33
N PHE A 273 15.69 -19.70 1.16
CA PHE A 273 16.49 -19.93 -0.05
C PHE A 273 15.61 -20.02 -1.30
N MET A 274 14.46 -20.72 -1.22
CA MET A 274 13.51 -20.80 -2.33
C MET A 274 12.91 -19.45 -2.70
N LEU A 275 12.63 -18.58 -1.71
CA LEU A 275 12.19 -17.21 -1.98
C LEU A 275 13.22 -16.47 -2.84
N LYS A 276 14.50 -16.55 -2.48
CA LYS A 276 15.60 -15.85 -3.18
C LYS A 276 15.87 -16.38 -4.58
N GLU A 277 15.98 -17.69 -4.75
CA GLU A 277 16.49 -18.28 -6.00
C GLU A 277 15.38 -18.66 -6.99
N ARG A 278 14.12 -18.80 -6.53
CA ARG A 278 13.00 -19.21 -7.37
C ARG A 278 11.92 -18.14 -7.44
N VAL A 279 11.38 -17.70 -6.30
CA VAL A 279 10.23 -16.77 -6.29
C VAL A 279 10.62 -15.39 -6.80
N CYS A 280 11.70 -14.80 -6.29
CA CYS A 280 12.11 -13.45 -6.70
C CYS A 280 12.45 -13.37 -8.21
N PRO A 281 13.29 -14.27 -8.77
CA PRO A 281 13.55 -14.32 -10.21
C PRO A 281 12.29 -14.59 -11.05
N LEU A 282 11.38 -15.44 -10.58
CA LEU A 282 10.10 -15.70 -11.25
C LEU A 282 9.26 -14.42 -11.36
N VAL A 283 9.10 -13.69 -10.24
CA VAL A 283 8.36 -12.43 -10.21
C VAL A 283 9.01 -11.40 -11.15
N ILE A 284 10.34 -11.25 -11.13
CA ILE A 284 11.07 -10.35 -12.03
C ILE A 284 10.86 -10.73 -13.50
N LYS A 285 10.95 -12.04 -13.83
CA LYS A 285 10.74 -12.55 -15.19
C LYS A 285 9.32 -12.26 -15.68
N LEU A 286 8.31 -12.48 -14.84
CA LEU A 286 6.91 -12.24 -15.19
C LEU A 286 6.56 -10.75 -15.32
N PHE A 287 7.31 -9.85 -14.69
CA PHE A 287 7.20 -8.40 -14.91
C PHE A 287 7.92 -7.89 -16.17
N SER A 288 8.77 -8.71 -16.80
CA SER A 288 9.56 -8.30 -17.99
C SER A 288 8.73 -7.72 -19.15
N PRO A 289 7.56 -8.31 -19.52
CA PRO A 289 6.70 -7.73 -20.56
C PRO A 289 6.21 -6.32 -20.20
N SER A 290 5.80 -6.12 -18.95
CA SER A 290 5.35 -4.82 -18.43
C SER A 290 6.47 -3.78 -18.36
N LEU A 291 7.71 -4.22 -18.13
CA LEU A 291 8.87 -3.32 -18.11
C LEU A 291 9.23 -2.82 -19.51
N LYS A 292 9.16 -3.69 -20.53
CA LYS A 292 9.47 -3.36 -21.93
C LYS A 292 8.34 -2.61 -22.64
N TYR A 293 7.10 -2.77 -22.20
CA TYR A 293 5.95 -2.09 -22.80
C TYR A 293 5.97 -0.57 -22.54
N ARG A 294 5.90 0.22 -23.61
CA ARG A 294 5.70 1.68 -23.57
C ARG A 294 4.42 2.03 -24.33
N GLN A 295 3.54 2.80 -23.70
CA GLN A 295 2.31 3.24 -24.33
C GLN A 295 2.62 4.35 -25.35
N GLY A 296 2.19 4.17 -26.60
CA GLY A 296 2.23 5.23 -27.63
C GLY A 296 3.44 5.26 -28.57
N LEU A 297 4.40 4.33 -28.44
CA LEU A 297 5.49 4.15 -29.43
C LEU A 297 5.19 2.96 -30.36
N PRO A 298 5.53 3.04 -31.65
CA PRO A 298 5.50 1.87 -32.53
C PRO A 298 6.42 0.76 -31.97
N PRO A 299 6.09 -0.52 -32.17
CA PRO A 299 6.93 -1.61 -31.68
C PRO A 299 8.35 -1.45 -32.23
N ALA A 300 9.35 -1.54 -31.34
CA ALA A 300 10.75 -1.53 -31.74
C ALA A 300 11.00 -2.66 -32.77
N PRO A 301 11.92 -2.49 -33.74
CA PRO A 301 12.29 -3.55 -34.67
C PRO A 301 13.14 -4.59 -33.92
N SER A 302 12.49 -5.36 -33.06
CA SER A 302 13.06 -6.51 -32.37
C SER A 302 12.27 -7.75 -32.78
N PRO A 303 12.92 -8.92 -32.94
CA PRO A 303 12.30 -10.11 -33.51
C PRO A 303 11.23 -10.77 -32.62
N ALA A 304 10.92 -10.23 -31.44
CA ALA A 304 9.89 -10.73 -30.55
C ALA A 304 8.75 -9.69 -30.42
N PRO A 305 7.48 -10.06 -30.63
CA PRO A 305 6.36 -9.16 -30.38
C PRO A 305 6.36 -8.73 -28.91
N VAL A 306 6.26 -7.42 -28.66
CA VAL A 306 6.14 -6.88 -27.30
C VAL A 306 4.74 -7.23 -26.78
N GLU A 307 4.61 -8.30 -26.01
CA GLU A 307 3.34 -8.71 -25.41
C GLU A 307 2.80 -7.61 -24.50
N LYS A 308 1.53 -7.24 -24.70
CA LYS A 308 0.83 -6.27 -23.87
C LYS A 308 0.77 -6.79 -22.42
N PRO A 309 1.02 -5.95 -21.40
CA PRO A 309 0.92 -6.39 -20.01
C PRO A 309 -0.49 -6.87 -19.68
N PHE A 310 -0.59 -8.11 -19.20
CA PHE A 310 -1.87 -8.73 -18.85
C PHE A 310 -2.28 -8.34 -17.42
N PHE A 311 -3.37 -7.57 -17.30
CA PHE A 311 -3.83 -6.98 -16.04
C PHE A 311 -3.93 -7.99 -14.88
N PRO A 312 -4.58 -9.17 -15.04
CA PRO A 312 -4.71 -10.15 -13.95
C PRO A 312 -3.39 -10.71 -13.42
N ILE A 313 -2.36 -10.77 -14.26
CA ILE A 313 -1.01 -11.22 -13.85
C ILE A 313 -0.30 -10.09 -13.11
N VAL A 314 -0.26 -8.88 -13.68
CA VAL A 314 0.43 -7.72 -13.08
C VAL A 314 -0.13 -7.39 -11.70
N MET A 315 -1.45 -7.40 -11.55
CA MET A 315 -2.10 -7.14 -10.25
C MET A 315 -1.70 -8.20 -9.20
N ARG A 316 -1.75 -9.50 -9.55
CA ARG A 316 -1.33 -10.59 -8.63
C ARG A 316 0.16 -10.52 -8.29
N LEU A 317 1.01 -10.21 -9.26
CA LEU A 317 2.44 -10.02 -9.01
C LEU A 317 2.70 -8.84 -8.06
N LEU A 318 1.98 -7.72 -8.21
CA LEU A 318 2.10 -6.57 -7.32
C LEU A 318 1.63 -6.88 -5.90
N ARG A 319 0.62 -7.74 -5.73
CA ARG A 319 0.21 -8.25 -4.42
C ARG A 319 1.30 -9.12 -3.79
N ILE A 320 1.90 -10.04 -4.56
CA ILE A 320 3.04 -10.85 -4.10
C ILE A 320 4.20 -9.94 -3.68
N VAL A 321 4.56 -8.94 -4.50
CA VAL A 321 5.61 -7.97 -4.15
C VAL A 321 5.28 -7.23 -2.85
N SER A 322 4.03 -6.80 -2.67
CA SER A 322 3.59 -6.15 -1.44
C SER A 322 3.77 -7.05 -0.21
N VAL A 323 3.50 -8.35 -0.33
CA VAL A 323 3.67 -9.34 0.76
C VAL A 323 5.15 -9.62 1.01
N LEU A 324 5.96 -9.79 -0.05
CA LEU A 324 7.41 -9.98 0.04
C LEU A 324 8.09 -8.83 0.78
N ILE A 325 7.75 -7.58 0.44
CA ILE A 325 8.33 -6.41 1.10
C ILE A 325 7.81 -6.26 2.54
N LYS A 326 6.54 -6.57 2.81
CA LYS A 326 5.97 -6.39 4.15
C LYS A 326 6.42 -7.44 5.16
N SER A 327 6.47 -8.70 4.76
CA SER A 327 6.65 -9.84 5.67
C SER A 327 8.04 -10.45 5.63
N TYR A 328 8.81 -10.24 4.55
CA TYR A 328 10.08 -10.93 4.30
C TYR A 328 11.27 -9.98 4.09
N TYR A 329 11.11 -8.70 4.43
CA TYR A 329 12.13 -7.68 4.24
C TYR A 329 13.50 -8.03 4.85
N PRO A 330 13.60 -8.48 6.13
CA PRO A 330 14.91 -8.73 6.75
C PRO A 330 15.73 -9.80 6.02
N GLN A 331 15.05 -10.77 5.40
CA GLN A 331 15.67 -11.87 4.68
C GLN A 331 15.99 -11.52 3.22
N LEU A 332 15.26 -10.58 2.60
CA LEU A 332 15.27 -10.30 1.15
C LEU A 332 15.76 -8.88 0.77
N VAL A 333 16.68 -8.30 1.53
CA VAL A 333 17.15 -6.90 1.31
C VAL A 333 17.56 -6.61 -0.15
N THR A 334 18.37 -7.46 -0.79
CA THR A 334 18.81 -7.21 -2.18
C THR A 334 17.67 -7.30 -3.20
N GLU A 335 16.75 -8.25 -3.03
CA GLU A 335 15.61 -8.45 -3.94
C GLU A 335 14.56 -7.35 -3.75
N CYS A 336 14.34 -6.90 -2.50
CA CYS A 336 13.47 -5.78 -2.18
C CYS A 336 13.96 -4.47 -2.81
N GLU A 337 15.28 -4.23 -2.90
CA GLU A 337 15.84 -3.09 -3.64
C GLU A 337 15.39 -3.08 -5.11
N ILE A 338 15.44 -4.25 -5.76
CA ILE A 338 15.02 -4.44 -7.15
C ILE A 338 13.50 -4.19 -7.29
N PHE A 339 12.69 -4.75 -6.39
CA PHE A 339 11.23 -4.57 -6.43
C PHE A 339 10.80 -3.13 -6.17
N LEU A 340 11.40 -2.45 -5.20
CA LEU A 340 11.12 -1.04 -4.91
C LEU A 340 11.52 -0.15 -6.10
N SER A 341 12.68 -0.40 -6.70
CA SER A 341 13.11 0.27 -7.93
C SER A 341 12.16 0.01 -9.11
N LEU A 342 11.59 -1.19 -9.21
CA LEU A 342 10.61 -1.55 -10.23
C LEU A 342 9.27 -0.85 -10.02
N LEU A 343 8.79 -0.73 -8.77
CA LEU A 343 7.59 0.04 -8.42
C LEU A 343 7.75 1.52 -8.80
N VAL A 344 8.91 2.11 -8.54
CA VAL A 344 9.24 3.48 -8.94
C VAL A 344 9.17 3.64 -10.47
N LYS A 345 9.78 2.73 -11.23
CA LYS A 345 9.73 2.74 -12.71
C LYS A 345 8.31 2.55 -13.28
N PHE A 346 7.41 1.89 -12.54
CA PHE A 346 6.02 1.76 -12.96
C PHE A 346 5.19 3.03 -12.80
N LEU A 347 5.70 4.06 -12.10
CA LEU A 347 5.07 5.38 -12.03
C LEU A 347 5.37 6.27 -13.25
N ASP A 348 6.29 5.86 -14.12
CA ASP A 348 6.68 6.60 -15.32
C ASP A 348 5.48 6.95 -16.21
N PRO A 349 5.46 8.14 -16.85
CA PRO A 349 4.34 8.59 -17.68
C PRO A 349 4.13 7.75 -18.94
N GLU A 350 5.12 6.95 -19.35
CA GLU A 350 5.04 6.03 -20.49
C GLU A 350 4.24 4.75 -20.20
N LYS A 351 3.89 4.51 -18.94
CA LYS A 351 3.14 3.33 -18.50
C LYS A 351 1.63 3.61 -18.48
N PRO A 352 0.79 2.57 -18.66
CA PRO A 352 -0.65 2.76 -18.63
C PRO A 352 -1.14 3.19 -17.25
N ILE A 353 -2.12 4.10 -17.22
CA ILE A 353 -2.61 4.72 -15.98
C ILE A 353 -3.05 3.70 -14.92
N TRP A 354 -3.70 2.60 -15.33
CA TRP A 354 -4.09 1.52 -14.43
C TRP A 354 -2.89 0.86 -13.74
N GLN A 355 -1.76 0.69 -14.44
CA GLN A 355 -0.54 0.10 -13.87
C GLN A 355 0.16 1.07 -12.92
N ARG A 356 0.16 2.36 -13.28
CA ARG A 356 0.68 3.43 -12.42
C ARG A 356 -0.13 3.51 -11.12
N CYS A 357 -1.46 3.47 -11.20
CA CYS A 357 -2.34 3.44 -10.04
C CYS A 357 -2.15 2.19 -9.16
N LEU A 358 -2.03 1.00 -9.74
CA LEU A 358 -1.74 -0.23 -8.98
C LEU A 358 -0.41 -0.15 -8.22
N SER A 359 0.63 0.39 -8.86
CA SER A 359 1.95 0.54 -8.24
C SER A 359 1.91 1.58 -7.12
N LEU A 360 1.13 2.64 -7.32
CA LEU A 360 0.88 3.66 -6.32
C LEU A 360 0.09 3.13 -5.11
N GLU A 361 -0.87 2.21 -5.31
CA GLU A 361 -1.57 1.55 -4.19
C GLU A 361 -0.60 0.70 -3.35
N VAL A 362 0.31 -0.02 -3.99
CA VAL A 362 1.35 -0.77 -3.27
C VAL A 362 2.26 0.17 -2.49
N LEU A 363 2.74 1.25 -3.13
CA LEU A 363 3.58 2.24 -2.45
C LEU A 363 2.86 2.88 -1.26
N HIS A 364 1.57 3.22 -1.40
CA HIS A 364 0.77 3.76 -0.29
C HIS A 364 0.69 2.77 0.88
N LYS A 365 0.43 1.48 0.63
CA LYS A 365 0.43 0.44 1.67
C LYS A 365 1.78 0.33 2.39
N LEU A 366 2.89 0.53 1.69
CA LEU A 366 4.23 0.52 2.27
C LEU A 366 4.52 1.80 3.07
N SER A 367 4.10 2.97 2.56
CA SER A 367 4.32 4.27 3.20
C SER A 367 3.57 4.44 4.52
N VAL A 368 2.48 3.71 4.74
CA VAL A 368 1.72 3.74 6.00
C VAL A 368 2.46 3.05 7.16
N GLN A 369 3.45 2.19 6.89
CA GLN A 369 4.16 1.42 7.91
C GLN A 369 5.52 2.08 8.26
N PRO A 370 5.66 2.72 9.44
CA PRO A 370 6.88 3.44 9.80
C PRO A 370 8.12 2.53 9.87
N GLU A 371 7.97 1.32 10.41
CA GLU A 371 9.08 0.36 10.53
C GLU A 371 9.70 -0.02 9.17
N LEU A 372 8.90 -0.12 8.11
CA LEU A 372 9.42 -0.39 6.77
C LEU A 372 10.21 0.80 6.21
N ILE A 373 9.74 2.03 6.44
CA ILE A 373 10.48 3.24 6.02
C ILE A 373 11.82 3.32 6.75
N LYS A 374 11.84 3.04 8.06
CA LYS A 374 13.07 2.93 8.86
C LYS A 374 14.02 1.91 8.25
N CYS A 375 13.51 0.72 7.96
CA CYS A 375 14.25 -0.37 7.34
C CYS A 375 14.85 0.02 5.97
N PHE A 376 14.08 0.71 5.11
CA PHE A 376 14.55 1.18 3.80
C PHE A 376 15.70 2.19 3.95
N CYS A 377 15.58 3.14 4.88
CA CYS A 377 16.61 4.13 5.12
C CYS A 377 17.91 3.48 5.64
N GLN A 378 17.81 2.58 6.63
CA GLN A 378 18.95 1.86 7.20
C GLN A 378 19.67 0.96 6.18
N SER A 379 18.90 0.28 5.33
CA SER A 379 19.45 -0.76 4.46
C SER A 379 20.02 -0.23 3.16
N TYR A 380 19.48 0.88 2.63
CA TYR A 380 19.83 1.43 1.32
C TYR A 380 20.37 2.87 1.44
N ASP A 381 19.57 3.82 1.91
CA ASP A 381 19.91 5.24 1.84
C ASP A 381 21.13 5.62 2.70
N MET A 382 21.37 4.94 3.82
CA MET A 382 22.58 5.12 4.64
C MET A 382 23.85 4.59 3.96
N LYS A 383 23.75 3.73 2.93
CA LYS A 383 24.92 3.16 2.25
C LYS A 383 25.36 4.04 1.08
N PRO A 384 26.64 4.42 0.97
CA PRO A 384 27.12 5.39 -0.03
C PRO A 384 27.05 4.89 -1.48
N HIS A 385 27.03 3.57 -1.71
CA HIS A 385 27.02 2.95 -3.05
C HIS A 385 25.72 2.21 -3.39
N SER A 386 24.70 2.32 -2.54
CA SER A 386 23.38 1.72 -2.80
C SER A 386 22.44 2.74 -3.43
N THR A 387 21.38 2.26 -4.08
CA THR A 387 20.33 3.14 -4.59
C THR A 387 19.61 3.81 -3.42
N LYS A 388 19.29 5.10 -3.55
CA LYS A 388 18.60 5.86 -2.49
C LYS A 388 17.09 5.66 -2.65
N ILE A 389 16.63 4.45 -2.34
CA ILE A 389 15.27 3.98 -2.58
C ILE A 389 14.22 4.92 -1.97
N PHE A 390 14.42 5.36 -0.72
CA PHE A 390 13.41 6.20 -0.07
C PHE A 390 13.30 7.57 -0.77
N ARG A 391 14.44 8.17 -1.10
CA ARG A 391 14.49 9.39 -1.92
C ARG A 391 13.83 9.22 -3.28
N ASP A 392 14.08 8.10 -3.96
CA ASP A 392 13.55 7.83 -5.29
C ASP A 392 12.02 7.64 -5.27
N ILE A 393 11.48 7.01 -4.22
CA ILE A 393 10.02 6.89 -4.02
C ILE A 393 9.37 8.27 -3.85
N VAL A 394 9.91 9.12 -2.96
CA VAL A 394 9.36 10.46 -2.71
C VAL A 394 9.41 11.33 -3.98
N ASN A 395 10.54 11.29 -4.70
CA ASN A 395 10.69 12.02 -5.96
C ASN A 395 9.77 11.49 -7.05
N ALA A 396 9.56 10.19 -7.14
CA ALA A 396 8.67 9.57 -8.12
C ALA A 396 7.21 9.93 -7.86
N LEU A 397 6.78 10.04 -6.60
CA LEU A 397 5.45 10.55 -6.24
C LEU A 397 5.27 12.00 -6.69
N GLY A 398 6.25 12.87 -6.45
CA GLY A 398 6.23 14.26 -6.93
C GLY A 398 6.18 14.34 -8.46
N ALA A 399 7.03 13.58 -9.15
CA ALA A 399 7.05 13.50 -10.61
C ALA A 399 5.75 12.93 -11.19
N PHE A 400 5.13 11.96 -10.52
CA PHE A 400 3.83 11.41 -10.88
C PHE A 400 2.75 12.49 -10.84
N ILE A 401 2.65 13.25 -9.74
CA ILE A 401 1.71 14.37 -9.61
C ILE A 401 1.96 15.42 -10.70
N GLN A 402 3.23 15.82 -10.90
CA GLN A 402 3.60 16.76 -11.95
C GLN A 402 3.18 16.28 -13.35
N SER A 403 3.40 15.00 -13.66
CA SER A 403 3.05 14.43 -14.96
C SER A 403 1.54 14.45 -15.24
N LEU A 404 0.71 14.33 -14.20
CA LEU A 404 -0.75 14.38 -14.33
C LEU A 404 -1.25 15.79 -14.64
N PHE A 405 -0.60 16.81 -14.09
CA PHE A 405 -0.90 18.21 -14.42
C PHE A 405 -0.32 18.67 -15.77
N MET A 406 0.79 18.10 -16.21
CA MET A 406 1.44 18.48 -17.47
C MET A 406 0.91 17.73 -18.69
N ASN A 407 0.33 16.53 -18.50
CA ASN A 407 -0.08 15.66 -19.60
C ASN A 407 -1.53 15.17 -19.37
N PRO A 408 -2.56 15.98 -19.68
CA PRO A 408 -3.95 15.58 -19.50
C PRO A 408 -4.29 14.44 -20.46
N GLN A 409 -4.37 13.21 -19.95
CA GLN A 409 -4.84 12.06 -20.72
C GLN A 409 -6.37 12.14 -20.86
N GLY A 410 -6.85 12.75 -21.96
CA GLY A 410 -8.12 12.44 -22.63
C GLY A 410 -9.45 12.78 -21.93
N GLY A 411 -10.01 13.96 -22.21
CA GLY A 411 -11.42 14.34 -21.99
C GLY A 411 -11.67 15.77 -22.50
N PRO A 412 -12.82 16.10 -23.14
CA PRO A 412 -12.89 17.16 -24.14
C PRO A 412 -12.75 18.56 -23.55
N VAL A 413 -11.95 19.38 -24.21
CA VAL A 413 -12.06 20.84 -24.14
C VAL A 413 -13.48 21.18 -24.60
N SER A 414 -14.35 21.58 -23.68
CA SER A 414 -15.63 22.17 -24.04
C SER A 414 -15.35 23.55 -24.65
N GLN A 415 -14.97 23.56 -25.93
CA GLN A 415 -15.05 24.75 -26.77
C GLN A 415 -16.53 25.00 -27.07
N THR A 416 -17.24 25.62 -26.14
CA THR A 416 -18.44 26.40 -26.50
C THR A 416 -18.00 27.83 -26.79
N VAL A 417 -17.42 28.02 -27.97
CA VAL A 417 -17.35 29.35 -28.59
C VAL A 417 -18.76 29.64 -29.11
N ALA A 418 -19.61 30.22 -28.26
CA ALA A 418 -20.88 30.77 -28.69
C ALA A 418 -20.61 32.08 -29.44
N LYS A 419 -20.86 32.07 -30.75
CA LYS A 419 -20.87 33.27 -31.61
C LYS A 419 -21.85 34.30 -31.05
N VAL A 420 -21.36 35.53 -30.92
CA VAL A 420 -22.15 36.74 -30.66
C VAL A 420 -23.07 37.03 -31.85
N PRO A 421 -24.37 37.31 -31.65
CA PRO A 421 -25.10 38.24 -32.49
C PRO A 421 -25.15 39.61 -31.83
N ASP A 422 -24.77 40.59 -32.63
CA ASP A 422 -24.75 42.02 -32.39
C ASP A 422 -26.19 42.56 -32.19
N THR A 423 -26.47 43.24 -31.07
CA THR A 423 -27.44 44.37 -30.96
C THR A 423 -27.49 44.97 -29.55
N GLN A 424 -27.03 46.22 -29.45
CA GLN A 424 -27.49 47.34 -28.60
C GLN A 424 -28.03 47.09 -27.17
N GLY A 425 -27.23 47.53 -26.18
CA GLY A 425 -27.71 48.39 -25.08
C GLY A 425 -28.27 47.72 -23.82
N THR A 426 -27.40 47.26 -22.92
CA THR A 426 -27.48 47.33 -21.42
C THR A 426 -26.44 46.37 -20.80
N PRO A 427 -25.81 46.68 -19.63
CA PRO A 427 -24.92 45.75 -18.96
C PRO A 427 -25.72 44.70 -18.18
N PRO A 428 -25.48 43.38 -18.31
CA PRO A 428 -26.15 42.39 -17.47
C PRO A 428 -25.39 42.19 -16.15
N ALA A 429 -26.12 42.37 -15.05
CA ALA A 429 -25.78 41.84 -13.74
C ALA A 429 -25.95 40.30 -13.71
N LEU A 430 -25.12 39.65 -12.87
CA LEU A 430 -25.31 38.33 -12.26
C LEU A 430 -25.53 37.12 -13.22
N VAL A 431 -24.52 36.26 -13.33
CA VAL A 431 -24.69 34.86 -13.78
C VAL A 431 -24.37 33.91 -12.62
N GLY A 432 -25.36 33.75 -11.74
CA GLY A 432 -25.55 32.56 -10.91
C GLY A 432 -26.41 31.55 -11.66
N GLY A 433 -25.84 30.86 -12.65
CA GLY A 433 -26.60 30.05 -13.60
C GLY A 433 -25.85 28.81 -14.10
N MET A 434 -25.56 27.87 -13.21
CA MET A 434 -25.53 26.45 -13.57
C MET A 434 -26.70 25.74 -12.86
N PRO A 435 -27.36 24.76 -13.48
CA PRO A 435 -28.50 24.10 -12.86
C PRO A 435 -27.99 23.23 -11.71
N VAL A 436 -28.09 23.76 -10.50
CA VAL A 436 -27.97 22.99 -9.27
C VAL A 436 -29.22 22.11 -9.19
N GLY A 437 -29.12 20.89 -9.73
CA GLY A 437 -30.04 19.81 -9.34
C GLY A 437 -29.83 19.52 -7.86
N GLY A 438 -30.91 19.52 -7.08
CA GLY A 438 -30.84 19.37 -5.63
C GLY A 438 -30.10 18.09 -5.20
N GLY A 439 -29.08 18.25 -4.35
CA GLY A 439 -28.50 17.16 -3.57
C GLY A 439 -27.04 16.75 -3.83
N VAL A 440 -26.29 17.39 -4.73
CA VAL A 440 -24.87 17.05 -4.97
C VAL A 440 -23.97 18.20 -4.50
N SER A 441 -23.22 17.98 -3.42
CA SER A 441 -22.15 18.89 -2.97
C SER A 441 -21.03 18.97 -4.04
N PRO A 442 -20.41 20.14 -4.24
CA PRO A 442 -19.26 20.26 -5.14
C PRO A 442 -18.14 19.29 -4.72
N GLN A 443 -17.61 18.50 -5.66
CA GLN A 443 -16.49 17.57 -5.40
C GLN A 443 -15.17 18.34 -5.31
N PRO A 444 -14.34 18.16 -4.26
CA PRO A 444 -13.05 18.86 -4.16
C PRO A 444 -12.18 18.54 -5.38
N ALA A 445 -11.30 19.45 -5.84
CA ALA A 445 -10.51 19.25 -7.07
C ALA A 445 -9.26 20.15 -7.14
N PHE A 446 -8.14 19.61 -7.63
CA PHE A 446 -6.95 20.41 -7.91
C PHE A 446 -7.03 21.04 -9.30
N ILE A 447 -6.59 22.29 -9.42
CA ILE A 447 -6.54 23.03 -10.68
C ILE A 447 -5.14 23.60 -10.88
N TYR A 448 -4.44 23.15 -11.93
CA TYR A 448 -3.13 23.70 -12.29
C TYR A 448 -3.07 23.94 -13.80
N ARG A 449 -2.66 25.14 -14.22
CA ARG A 449 -2.53 25.55 -15.63
C ARG A 449 -3.76 25.20 -16.51
N GLY A 450 -4.97 25.36 -15.96
CA GLY A 450 -6.22 25.08 -16.67
C GLY A 450 -6.65 23.60 -16.70
N VAL A 451 -5.90 22.69 -16.06
CA VAL A 451 -6.27 21.28 -15.89
C VAL A 451 -6.99 21.10 -14.56
N TRP A 452 -8.25 20.65 -14.60
CA TRP A 452 -9.09 20.34 -13.43
C TRP A 452 -9.07 18.85 -13.15
N ILE A 453 -8.69 18.44 -11.93
CA ILE A 453 -8.65 17.03 -11.51
C ILE A 453 -9.42 16.87 -10.19
N PRO A 454 -10.51 16.08 -10.14
CA PRO A 454 -11.28 15.89 -8.92
C PRO A 454 -10.50 15.09 -7.86
N LEU A 455 -10.66 15.48 -6.60
CA LEU A 455 -10.26 14.74 -5.41
C LEU A 455 -11.42 13.86 -4.98
N ILE A 456 -11.14 12.57 -4.82
CA ILE A 456 -12.12 11.61 -4.33
C ILE A 456 -12.02 11.59 -2.80
N GLY A 457 -12.96 12.28 -2.13
CA GLY A 457 -12.96 12.51 -0.68
C GLY A 457 -13.19 11.26 0.18
N SER A 458 -13.95 10.26 -0.29
CA SER A 458 -14.18 9.04 0.49
C SER A 458 -13.05 8.02 0.35
N ILE A 459 -11.97 8.19 1.11
CA ILE A 459 -11.17 7.02 1.53
C ILE A 459 -11.01 7.18 3.04
N PRO A 460 -11.88 6.53 3.83
CA PRO A 460 -11.66 6.39 5.27
C PRO A 460 -10.32 5.70 5.49
N HIS A 461 -9.63 6.09 6.56
CA HIS A 461 -8.41 5.42 7.02
C HIS A 461 -8.60 3.90 6.97
N GLY A 462 -7.85 3.21 6.11
CA GLY A 462 -7.73 1.76 6.14
C GLY A 462 -8.75 0.91 5.36
N GLN A 463 -9.72 1.45 4.60
CA GLN A 463 -10.52 0.63 3.66
C GLN A 463 -10.84 1.33 2.33
N VAL A 464 -10.63 0.59 1.23
CA VAL A 464 -10.73 1.08 -0.15
C VAL A 464 -11.96 0.49 -0.85
N LYS A 465 -12.71 1.31 -1.58
CA LYS A 465 -13.35 0.88 -2.84
C LYS A 465 -13.16 1.97 -3.89
N PRO A 466 -12.76 1.63 -5.14
CA PRO A 466 -12.25 0.36 -5.64
C PRO A 466 -10.72 0.28 -5.46
N CYS A 467 -10.24 -0.72 -4.72
CA CYS A 467 -8.82 -1.10 -4.70
C CYS A 467 -8.59 -1.88 -5.99
N PHE A 468 -7.84 -1.36 -6.96
CA PHE A 468 -7.59 -2.11 -8.19
C PHE A 468 -6.85 -3.43 -7.89
N LEU A 469 -6.11 -3.48 -6.77
CA LEU A 469 -5.50 -4.69 -6.20
C LEU A 469 -6.50 -5.77 -5.76
N GLU A 470 -7.77 -5.45 -5.50
CA GLU A 470 -8.77 -6.42 -5.00
C GLU A 470 -9.70 -6.94 -6.10
N LEU A 471 -9.60 -6.41 -7.33
CA LEU A 471 -10.41 -6.82 -8.48
C LEU A 471 -9.88 -8.12 -9.13
N LEU A 472 -9.89 -9.20 -8.36
CA LEU A 472 -9.35 -10.52 -8.75
C LEU A 472 -10.10 -11.20 -9.93
N ASP A 473 -11.38 -10.84 -10.12
CA ASP A 473 -12.30 -11.50 -11.07
C ASP A 473 -12.31 -10.86 -12.47
N LYS A 474 -11.72 -9.67 -12.64
CA LYS A 474 -11.75 -8.95 -13.93
C LYS A 474 -10.56 -9.32 -14.79
N THR A 475 -10.83 -9.75 -16.03
CA THR A 475 -9.81 -10.08 -17.04
C THR A 475 -9.22 -8.85 -17.72
N ASP A 476 -9.97 -7.75 -17.78
CA ASP A 476 -9.58 -6.49 -18.39
C ASP A 476 -9.43 -5.36 -17.35
N PRO A 477 -8.49 -4.40 -17.58
CA PRO A 477 -8.30 -3.28 -16.67
C PRO A 477 -9.56 -2.40 -16.62
N PRO A 478 -10.12 -2.09 -15.44
CA PRO A 478 -11.26 -1.20 -15.33
C PRO A 478 -10.85 0.24 -15.74
N PRO A 479 -11.78 1.07 -16.24
CA PRO A 479 -11.51 2.49 -16.43
C PRO A 479 -11.17 3.11 -15.07
N VAL A 480 -10.03 3.79 -14.99
CA VAL A 480 -9.60 4.49 -13.77
C VAL A 480 -10.44 5.75 -13.61
N PRO A 481 -11.13 5.96 -12.47
CA PRO A 481 -11.86 7.19 -12.23
C PRO A 481 -10.94 8.42 -12.31
N ASP A 482 -11.43 9.48 -12.94
CA ASP A 482 -10.69 10.74 -13.03
C ASP A 482 -10.29 11.22 -11.63
N GLY A 483 -9.01 11.56 -11.47
CA GLY A 483 -8.47 12.05 -10.21
C GLY A 483 -8.20 11.02 -9.10
N TYR A 484 -8.49 9.73 -9.33
CA TYR A 484 -8.09 8.64 -8.42
C TYR A 484 -6.58 8.63 -8.16
N GLY A 485 -5.78 8.74 -9.22
CA GLY A 485 -4.31 8.75 -9.12
C GLY A 485 -3.77 9.91 -8.28
N VAL A 486 -4.24 11.14 -8.51
CA VAL A 486 -3.81 12.32 -7.72
C VAL A 486 -4.23 12.19 -6.27
N SER A 487 -5.47 11.75 -6.03
CA SER A 487 -5.99 11.54 -4.66
C SER A 487 -5.16 10.55 -3.87
N LEU A 488 -4.74 9.45 -4.50
CA LEU A 488 -3.91 8.42 -3.87
C LEU A 488 -2.47 8.91 -3.65
N ALA A 489 -1.88 9.61 -4.62
CA ALA A 489 -0.54 10.18 -4.49
C ALA A 489 -0.49 11.23 -3.37
N PHE A 490 -1.51 12.10 -3.31
CA PHE A 490 -1.67 13.08 -2.23
C PHE A 490 -1.70 12.42 -0.85
N ARG A 491 -2.56 11.40 -0.67
CA ARG A 491 -2.65 10.66 0.60
C ARG A 491 -1.34 9.93 0.93
N CYS A 492 -0.68 9.35 -0.06
CA CYS A 492 0.62 8.71 0.11
C CYS A 492 1.68 9.69 0.64
N LEU A 493 1.71 10.93 0.15
CA LEU A 493 2.61 11.98 0.67
C LEU A 493 2.26 12.38 2.11
N MET A 494 0.97 12.51 2.44
CA MET A 494 0.50 12.82 3.80
C MET A 494 0.82 11.72 4.79
N ASP A 495 0.53 10.47 4.47
CA ASP A 495 0.82 9.33 5.34
C ASP A 495 2.33 9.12 5.48
N MET A 496 3.11 9.31 4.41
CA MET A 496 4.57 9.28 4.50
C MET A 496 5.11 10.40 5.39
N THR A 497 4.51 11.59 5.36
CA THR A 497 4.87 12.70 6.28
C THR A 497 4.61 12.30 7.74
N LYS A 498 3.45 11.71 8.03
CA LYS A 498 3.11 11.22 9.36
C LYS A 498 4.05 10.11 9.82
N SER A 499 4.35 9.14 8.96
CA SER A 499 5.27 8.04 9.31
C SER A 499 6.70 8.54 9.56
N VAL A 500 7.19 9.50 8.77
CA VAL A 500 8.46 10.19 9.02
C VAL A 500 8.43 10.94 10.36
N GLN A 501 7.32 11.61 10.68
CA GLN A 501 7.12 12.28 11.97
C GLN A 501 7.16 11.31 13.15
N THR A 502 6.46 10.18 13.08
CA THR A 502 6.48 9.14 14.11
C THR A 502 7.89 8.58 14.33
N LEU A 503 8.68 8.40 13.26
CA LEU A 503 10.06 7.89 13.36
C LEU A 503 11.03 8.91 13.98
N VAL A 504 10.86 10.20 13.65
CA VAL A 504 11.77 11.26 14.11
C VAL A 504 11.44 11.68 15.55
N MET A 505 10.16 11.94 15.83
CA MET A 505 9.69 12.47 17.12
C MET A 505 9.29 11.38 18.13
N GLY A 506 9.12 10.12 17.68
CA GLY A 506 8.51 9.04 18.47
C GLY A 506 6.99 9.01 18.35
N GLU A 507 6.36 7.95 18.88
CA GLU A 507 4.90 7.91 19.04
C GLU A 507 4.49 8.99 20.06
N GLY A 508 3.97 10.12 19.58
CA GLY A 508 3.44 11.16 20.44
C GLY A 508 2.22 10.66 21.21
N GLU A 509 2.35 10.48 22.53
CA GLU A 509 1.21 10.45 23.45
C GLU A 509 0.53 11.83 23.40
N ASP A 510 -0.48 11.98 22.55
CA ASP A 510 -1.45 13.07 22.65
C ASP A 510 -2.24 12.91 23.96
N GLY A 511 -1.83 13.64 25.00
CA GLY A 511 -2.67 13.94 26.17
C GLY A 511 -2.19 13.43 27.53
N GLU A 512 -1.15 14.06 28.09
CA GLU A 512 -1.08 14.55 29.48
C GLU A 512 0.32 15.12 29.76
N PRO A 513 0.46 16.28 30.43
CA PRO A 513 1.77 16.81 30.81
C PRO A 513 2.29 16.00 32.00
N LYS A 514 2.96 14.87 31.73
CA LYS A 514 3.75 14.20 32.78
C LYS A 514 4.95 15.09 33.09
N ALA A 515 4.93 15.61 34.32
CA ALA A 515 6.01 16.33 34.96
C ALA A 515 7.37 15.73 34.59
N LYS A 516 8.33 16.61 34.29
CA LYS A 516 9.76 16.34 34.12
C LYS A 516 10.22 15.29 35.15
N LYS A 517 10.22 14.02 34.75
CA LYS A 517 11.09 13.02 35.34
C LYS A 517 12.36 13.12 34.53
N GLU A 518 13.42 13.56 35.18
CA GLU A 518 14.79 13.27 34.79
C GLU A 518 14.86 11.74 34.57
N ILE A 519 14.69 11.33 33.33
CA ILE A 519 15.02 9.99 32.85
C ILE A 519 16.39 10.15 32.25
N ASP A 520 17.35 9.66 33.04
CA ASP A 520 18.70 9.26 32.71
C ASP A 520 19.09 9.43 31.23
N VAL A 521 19.94 10.42 30.97
CA VAL A 521 20.65 10.64 29.72
C VAL A 521 21.73 9.56 29.62
N THR A 522 21.37 8.38 29.16
CA THR A 522 22.34 7.37 28.71
C THR A 522 21.87 6.79 27.37
N GLU A 523 22.55 7.24 26.31
CA GLU A 523 22.66 6.59 24.99
C GLU A 523 21.36 6.40 24.18
N THR A 524 20.85 7.48 23.58
CA THR A 524 20.28 7.32 22.23
C THR A 524 21.48 7.04 21.31
N SER A 525 21.56 5.84 20.75
CA SER A 525 22.66 5.43 19.87
C SER A 525 22.91 6.51 18.82
N GLU A 526 24.15 6.99 18.65
CA GLU A 526 24.52 7.94 17.58
C GLU A 526 24.01 7.48 16.20
N GLU A 527 23.85 6.16 16.02
CA GLU A 527 23.24 5.54 14.84
C GLU A 527 21.78 5.94 14.62
N ASP A 528 20.97 6.06 15.68
CA ASP A 528 19.58 6.49 15.59
C ASP A 528 19.46 7.98 15.24
N LYS A 529 20.41 8.81 15.72
CA LYS A 529 20.47 10.23 15.35
C LYS A 529 20.84 10.40 13.88
N LEU A 530 21.84 9.65 13.41
CA LEU A 530 22.26 9.64 12.00
C LEU A 530 21.13 9.14 11.08
N LEU A 531 20.41 8.09 11.50
CA LEU A 531 19.23 7.58 10.79
C LEU A 531 18.18 8.68 10.60
N LYS A 532 17.80 9.38 11.67
CA LYS A 532 16.79 10.44 11.63
C LYS A 532 17.21 11.58 10.70
N MET A 533 18.49 11.96 10.72
CA MET A 533 19.02 12.98 9.81
C MET A 533 18.98 12.53 8.34
N GLU A 534 19.39 11.29 8.05
CA GLU A 534 19.38 10.76 6.68
C GLU A 534 17.96 10.62 6.13
N LEU A 535 17.01 10.19 6.96
CA LEU A 535 15.61 10.05 6.59
C LEU A 535 15.00 11.39 6.14
N ILE A 536 15.35 12.50 6.81
CA ILE A 536 14.95 13.83 6.35
C ILE A 536 15.73 14.21 5.09
N ASN A 537 17.06 14.06 5.06
CA ASN A 537 17.91 14.41 3.89
C ASN A 537 17.45 13.74 2.59
N SER A 538 16.98 12.49 2.66
CA SER A 538 16.45 11.76 1.52
C SER A 538 15.06 12.23 1.08
N SER A 539 14.20 12.72 1.98
CA SER A 539 12.79 13.04 1.66
C SER A 539 12.50 14.51 1.40
N TRP A 540 13.20 15.45 2.05
CA TRP A 540 12.78 16.85 2.11
C TRP A 540 12.64 17.52 0.74
N CYS A 541 13.56 17.27 -0.20
CA CYS A 541 13.53 17.86 -1.55
C CYS A 541 12.27 17.48 -2.33
N GLY A 542 12.00 16.17 -2.41
CA GLY A 542 10.88 15.64 -3.18
C GLY A 542 9.54 15.99 -2.54
N MET A 543 9.50 15.96 -1.20
CA MET A 543 8.31 16.35 -0.45
C MET A 543 8.01 17.83 -0.62
N LEU A 544 9.01 18.70 -0.47
CA LEU A 544 8.86 20.14 -0.69
C LEU A 544 8.34 20.46 -2.09
N ALA A 545 8.94 19.88 -3.13
CA ALA A 545 8.52 20.11 -4.51
C ALA A 545 7.07 19.66 -4.75
N ALA A 546 6.68 18.48 -4.24
CA ALA A 546 5.33 17.96 -4.41
C ALA A 546 4.30 18.76 -3.61
N LEU A 547 4.57 19.10 -2.35
CA LEU A 547 3.68 19.89 -1.50
C LEU A 547 3.51 21.32 -2.01
N SER A 548 4.59 21.97 -2.47
CA SER A 548 4.51 23.30 -3.10
C SER A 548 3.67 23.27 -4.37
N LEU A 549 3.84 22.26 -5.24
CA LEU A 549 3.03 22.10 -6.44
C LEU A 549 1.55 21.88 -6.12
N LEU A 550 1.24 21.04 -5.13
CA LEU A 550 -0.13 20.78 -4.68
C LEU A 550 -0.75 22.03 -4.04
N LEU A 551 0.03 22.80 -3.29
CA LEU A 551 -0.38 24.07 -2.72
C LEU A 551 -0.69 25.07 -3.85
N ASP A 552 0.15 25.16 -4.88
CA ASP A 552 -0.11 26.01 -6.05
C ASP A 552 -1.32 25.56 -6.87
N ALA A 553 -1.61 24.26 -6.87
CA ALA A 553 -2.77 23.68 -7.55
C ALA A 553 -4.09 23.81 -6.76
N SER A 554 -4.08 24.24 -5.50
CA SER A 554 -5.32 24.46 -4.74
C SER A 554 -5.92 25.84 -5.05
N HIS A 555 -6.91 25.89 -5.96
CA HIS A 555 -7.70 27.09 -6.27
C HIS A 555 -9.10 27.02 -5.62
N GLU A 556 -9.60 28.17 -5.14
CA GLU A 556 -10.66 28.28 -4.13
C GLU A 556 -12.12 28.25 -4.62
N ASP A 557 -12.41 28.41 -5.92
CA ASP A 557 -13.80 28.66 -6.36
C ASP A 557 -14.75 27.45 -6.21
N PHE A 558 -14.23 26.24 -6.03
CA PHE A 558 -15.04 25.02 -5.85
C PHE A 558 -14.78 24.31 -4.52
N PHE A 559 -13.88 24.86 -3.69
CA PHE A 559 -13.38 24.24 -2.46
C PHE A 559 -14.07 24.73 -1.17
N ARG A 560 -15.13 25.55 -1.28
CA ARG A 560 -15.87 26.16 -0.14
C ARG A 560 -16.44 25.20 0.91
N THR A 561 -16.24 23.90 0.78
CA THR A 561 -16.69 22.89 1.76
C THR A 561 -15.58 22.01 2.33
N ASP A 562 -14.31 22.14 1.89
CA ASP A 562 -13.23 21.30 2.39
C ASP A 562 -11.95 22.10 2.67
N GLU A 563 -12.00 22.90 3.75
CA GLU A 563 -10.82 23.55 4.36
C GLU A 563 -9.71 22.55 4.74
N THR A 564 -9.98 21.24 4.73
CA THR A 564 -9.08 20.21 5.25
C THR A 564 -7.89 19.87 4.35
N ALA A 565 -8.00 19.96 3.01
CA ALA A 565 -6.92 19.51 2.13
C ALA A 565 -5.71 20.47 2.10
N THR A 566 -5.96 21.78 1.91
CA THR A 566 -4.92 22.81 2.02
C THR A 566 -4.35 22.85 3.44
N GLU A 567 -5.19 22.70 4.46
CA GLU A 567 -4.74 22.60 5.85
C GLU A 567 -3.85 21.37 6.09
N MET A 568 -4.16 20.22 5.51
CA MET A 568 -3.30 19.02 5.57
C MET A 568 -1.93 19.26 4.93
N ILE A 569 -1.87 19.95 3.78
CA ILE A 569 -0.61 20.31 3.12
C ILE A 569 0.20 21.26 4.01
N LEU A 570 -0.44 22.28 4.58
CA LEU A 570 0.23 23.25 5.47
C LEU A 570 0.73 22.59 6.75
N LYS A 571 -0.09 21.76 7.41
CA LYS A 571 0.32 20.96 8.57
C LYS A 571 1.49 20.02 8.24
N ALA A 572 1.51 19.43 7.04
CA ALA A 572 2.64 18.60 6.60
C ALA A 572 3.93 19.43 6.45
N GLN A 573 3.87 20.63 5.85
CA GLN A 573 5.02 21.53 5.74
C GLN A 573 5.50 22.02 7.12
N GLU A 574 4.58 22.37 8.03
CA GLU A 574 4.89 22.74 9.42
C GLU A 574 5.55 21.59 10.18
N SER A 575 5.02 20.36 10.05
CA SER A 575 5.59 19.17 10.67
C SER A 575 7.02 18.89 10.18
N TYR A 576 7.28 19.02 8.87
CA TYR A 576 8.64 18.92 8.34
C TYR A 576 9.57 20.01 8.87
N ALA A 577 9.12 21.26 8.94
CA ALA A 577 9.92 22.34 9.52
C ALA A 577 10.27 22.06 10.98
N ASN A 578 9.30 21.56 11.76
CA ASN A 578 9.48 21.15 13.15
C ASN A 578 10.52 20.02 13.29
N MET A 579 10.34 18.92 12.55
CA MET A 579 11.27 17.78 12.53
C MET A 579 12.70 18.19 12.16
N CYS A 580 12.86 19.01 11.11
CA CYS A 580 14.17 19.47 10.66
C CYS A 580 14.90 20.24 11.75
N GLY A 581 14.18 21.05 12.50
CA GLY A 581 14.80 21.92 13.46
C GLY A 581 15.04 21.30 14.84
N HIS A 582 14.26 20.29 15.27
CA HIS A 582 14.67 19.41 16.37
C HIS A 582 15.99 18.66 16.09
N LEU A 583 16.25 18.32 14.82
CA LEU A 583 17.51 17.72 14.37
C LEU A 583 18.59 18.76 14.02
N ALA A 584 18.35 20.04 14.27
CA ALA A 584 19.25 21.17 13.98
C ALA A 584 19.71 21.26 12.51
N MET A 585 18.91 20.78 11.56
CA MET A 585 19.21 20.88 10.12
C MET A 585 18.66 22.18 9.54
N SER A 586 19.52 23.20 9.44
CA SER A 586 19.15 24.55 8.99
C SER A 586 18.66 24.60 7.54
N MET A 587 19.33 23.89 6.62
CA MET A 587 19.01 23.97 5.19
C MET A 587 17.59 23.49 4.83
N PRO A 588 17.14 22.26 5.23
CA PRO A 588 15.78 21.83 4.93
C PRO A 588 14.73 22.62 5.71
N ARG A 589 15.00 22.99 6.98
CA ARG A 589 14.13 23.85 7.80
C ARG A 589 13.85 25.18 7.08
N ASP A 590 14.91 25.89 6.70
CA ASP A 590 14.81 27.20 6.07
C ASP A 590 14.13 27.09 4.70
N ALA A 591 14.28 25.98 3.96
CA ALA A 591 13.61 25.74 2.70
C ALA A 591 12.07 25.60 2.84
N PHE A 592 11.59 24.82 3.82
CA PHE A 592 10.14 24.71 4.11
C PHE A 592 9.55 26.04 4.57
N ILE A 593 10.25 26.77 5.46
CA ILE A 593 9.82 28.10 5.91
C ILE A 593 9.79 29.07 4.73
N THR A 594 10.80 29.04 3.87
CA THR A 594 10.83 29.86 2.66
C THR A 594 9.64 29.57 1.75
N ALA A 595 9.26 28.30 1.57
CA ALA A 595 8.09 27.95 0.78
C ALA A 595 6.78 28.49 1.39
N LEU A 596 6.60 28.40 2.71
CA LEU A 596 5.46 29.00 3.42
C LEU A 596 5.44 30.53 3.29
N CYS A 597 6.59 31.19 3.45
CA CYS A 597 6.73 32.63 3.25
C CYS A 597 6.38 33.04 1.82
N LYS A 598 6.84 32.28 0.82
CA LYS A 598 6.55 32.52 -0.59
C LYS A 598 5.07 32.34 -0.93
N ALA A 599 4.41 31.35 -0.34
CA ALA A 599 3.00 31.07 -0.57
C ALA A 599 2.05 32.03 0.18
N SER A 600 2.52 32.69 1.25
CA SER A 600 1.76 33.74 1.95
C SER A 600 1.60 35.01 1.12
N LEU A 601 2.50 35.27 0.17
CA LEU A 601 2.53 36.49 -0.65
C LEU A 601 2.19 36.17 -2.12
N PRO A 602 1.59 37.10 -2.89
CA PRO A 602 1.29 36.86 -4.31
C PRO A 602 2.56 36.65 -5.14
N PRO A 603 2.56 35.75 -6.15
CA PRO A 603 3.79 35.32 -6.85
C PRO A 603 4.66 36.46 -7.40
N HIS A 604 4.03 37.46 -8.03
CA HIS A 604 4.73 38.62 -8.58
C HIS A 604 5.36 39.52 -7.51
N TYR A 605 4.75 39.61 -6.33
CA TYR A 605 5.24 40.41 -5.21
C TYR A 605 6.37 39.68 -4.47
N THR A 606 6.21 38.37 -4.27
CA THR A 606 7.18 37.49 -3.62
C THR A 606 8.54 37.46 -4.31
N LEU A 607 8.56 37.38 -5.66
CA LEU A 607 9.79 37.31 -6.45
C LEU A 607 10.66 38.57 -6.27
N THR A 608 10.05 39.73 -6.06
CA THR A 608 10.77 41.01 -5.89
C THR A 608 11.33 41.16 -4.48
N ILE A 609 10.64 40.65 -3.46
CA ILE A 609 10.98 40.89 -2.05
C ILE A 609 11.90 39.81 -1.49
N LEU A 610 11.56 38.54 -1.68
CA LEU A 610 12.24 37.43 -1.00
C LEU A 610 13.39 36.81 -1.80
N ASN A 611 13.47 37.06 -3.11
CA ASN A 611 14.46 36.39 -3.99
C ASN A 611 15.84 37.10 -4.03
N SER A 612 15.95 38.31 -3.48
CA SER A 612 17.21 39.06 -3.39
C SER A 612 18.21 38.45 -2.38
N HIS A 613 17.71 37.70 -1.39
CA HIS A 613 18.54 37.11 -0.30
C HIS A 613 18.96 35.65 -0.52
N ALA A 614 18.55 34.99 -1.61
CA ALA A 614 18.83 33.57 -1.86
C ALA A 614 20.17 33.35 -2.58
N ASN A 615 21.31 33.56 -1.90
CA ASN A 615 22.63 33.28 -2.44
C ASN A 615 23.34 32.15 -1.66
N SER A 616 23.06 30.90 -2.01
CA SER A 616 23.95 29.75 -1.75
C SER A 616 23.57 28.57 -2.66
N GLY A 617 24.57 28.02 -3.35
CA GLY A 617 24.38 27.09 -4.46
C GLY A 617 23.91 25.71 -4.03
N GLN A 618 22.64 25.39 -4.29
CA GLN A 618 22.15 24.05 -4.67
C GLN A 618 20.66 24.01 -5.08
N LEU A 619 19.91 25.11 -5.00
CA LEU A 619 18.47 25.21 -5.33
C LEU A 619 18.11 25.19 -6.85
N LYS A 620 18.98 24.64 -7.73
CA LYS A 620 18.75 24.62 -9.19
C LYS A 620 17.51 23.83 -9.64
N VAL A 621 16.90 23.01 -8.77
CA VAL A 621 15.71 22.21 -9.11
C VAL A 621 14.43 23.05 -9.14
N LEU A 622 14.33 24.12 -8.34
CA LEU A 622 13.16 25.01 -8.31
C LEU A 622 13.16 26.07 -9.44
N ASN A 623 14.31 26.31 -10.09
CA ASN A 623 14.44 27.41 -11.07
C ASN A 623 13.99 27.07 -12.49
N ARG A 624 13.68 25.82 -12.82
CA ARG A 624 13.23 25.45 -14.19
C ARG A 624 11.78 25.84 -14.49
N THR A 625 10.96 26.14 -13.48
CA THR A 625 9.57 26.59 -13.67
C THR A 625 9.46 28.10 -13.89
N ALA A 626 10.34 28.90 -13.25
CA ALA A 626 10.29 30.37 -13.32
C ALA A 626 10.79 30.97 -14.65
N SER A 627 11.67 30.28 -15.37
CA SER A 627 12.27 30.79 -16.63
C SER A 627 11.29 30.82 -17.83
N MET A 628 10.09 30.26 -17.70
CA MET A 628 9.10 30.15 -18.78
C MET A 628 7.77 30.87 -18.45
N GLU A 629 7.71 31.63 -17.35
CA GLU A 629 6.54 32.42 -16.94
C GLU A 629 6.50 33.84 -17.51
N SER A 630 7.57 34.27 -18.20
CA SER A 630 7.69 35.63 -18.74
C SER A 630 6.85 35.91 -20.00
N GLN A 631 6.03 34.97 -20.49
CA GLN A 631 5.27 35.17 -21.75
C GLN A 631 3.79 34.74 -21.74
N SER A 632 3.18 34.32 -20.63
CA SER A 632 1.74 33.90 -20.65
C SER A 632 0.87 34.35 -19.46
N ALA A 633 1.37 35.19 -18.55
CA ALA A 633 0.65 35.64 -17.36
C ALA A 633 -0.44 36.71 -17.61
N GLY A 634 -0.93 36.87 -18.85
CA GLY A 634 -1.97 37.84 -19.19
C GLY A 634 -3.41 37.39 -18.88
N ASP A 635 -3.65 36.07 -18.79
CA ASP A 635 -5.02 35.50 -18.85
C ASP A 635 -5.48 34.79 -17.56
N SER A 636 -4.63 34.68 -16.53
CA SER A 636 -4.91 33.81 -15.36
C SER A 636 -5.42 34.53 -14.10
N VAL A 637 -5.48 35.87 -14.09
CA VAL A 637 -5.92 36.64 -12.91
C VAL A 637 -7.46 36.67 -12.75
N GLU A 638 -8.23 36.36 -13.81
CA GLU A 638 -9.70 36.46 -13.79
C GLU A 638 -10.44 35.35 -13.02
N ARG A 639 -9.73 34.35 -12.44
CA ARG A 639 -10.34 33.16 -11.79
C ARG A 639 -9.99 32.94 -10.31
N SER A 640 -9.45 33.94 -9.62
CA SER A 640 -9.18 33.81 -8.18
C SER A 640 -10.01 34.81 -7.38
N GLN A 641 -10.80 34.35 -6.40
CA GLN A 641 -11.51 35.23 -5.49
C GLN A 641 -10.48 36.09 -4.72
N VAL A 642 -10.40 37.38 -5.03
CA VAL A 642 -9.54 38.32 -4.31
C VAL A 642 -10.24 38.72 -3.02
N VAL A 643 -9.52 38.58 -1.91
CA VAL A 643 -10.09 38.64 -0.56
C VAL A 643 -9.60 39.87 0.22
N ALA A 644 -8.40 40.36 -0.12
CA ALA A 644 -7.93 41.67 0.29
C ALA A 644 -7.11 42.32 -0.84
N VAL A 645 -7.19 43.64 -0.99
CA VAL A 645 -6.33 44.45 -1.85
C VAL A 645 -5.67 45.48 -0.97
N GLY A 646 -4.35 45.60 -1.04
CA GLY A 646 -3.59 46.63 -0.33
C GLY A 646 -2.50 47.22 -1.20
N THR A 647 -1.74 48.16 -0.64
CA THR A 647 -0.58 48.75 -1.30
C THR A 647 0.68 47.98 -0.93
N ALA A 648 1.62 47.86 -1.87
CA ALA A 648 2.96 47.35 -1.59
C ALA A 648 3.64 48.14 -0.46
N LEU A 649 4.37 47.45 0.43
CA LEU A 649 5.23 48.11 1.42
C LEU A 649 6.43 48.73 0.67
N PRO A 650 6.72 50.03 0.86
CA PRO A 650 7.95 50.61 0.32
C PRO A 650 9.16 49.96 0.99
N THR A 651 9.97 49.23 0.22
CA THR A 651 11.25 48.68 0.66
C THR A 651 12.32 48.99 -0.39
N ALA A 652 13.60 48.97 0.02
CA ALA A 652 14.74 49.25 -0.87
C ALA A 652 14.82 48.28 -2.06
N ASN A 653 14.18 47.11 -1.96
CA ASN A 653 14.18 46.06 -2.96
C ASN A 653 13.10 46.25 -4.05
N LEU A 654 12.14 47.17 -3.86
CA LEU A 654 11.14 47.50 -4.88
C LEU A 654 11.60 48.71 -5.73
N PRO A 655 11.52 48.66 -7.07
CA PRO A 655 11.81 49.82 -7.91
C PRO A 655 10.81 50.96 -7.64
N ALA A 656 11.29 52.21 -7.65
CA ALA A 656 10.54 53.41 -7.23
C ALA A 656 9.14 53.60 -7.87
N GLY A 657 8.90 53.05 -9.07
CA GLY A 657 7.60 53.07 -9.76
C GLY A 657 6.58 52.02 -9.28
N SER A 658 6.98 51.06 -8.45
CA SER A 658 6.13 49.95 -7.97
C SER A 658 5.54 50.17 -6.57
N HIS A 659 5.89 51.27 -5.88
CA HIS A 659 5.37 51.59 -4.54
C HIS A 659 3.86 51.91 -4.51
N GLN A 660 3.23 52.13 -5.67
CA GLN A 660 1.79 52.35 -5.81
C GLN A 660 1.04 51.14 -6.43
N SER A 661 1.72 50.03 -6.72
CA SER A 661 1.05 48.86 -7.28
C SER A 661 0.13 48.20 -6.24
N GLN A 662 -1.11 47.94 -6.63
CA GLN A 662 -2.07 47.19 -5.82
C GLN A 662 -1.63 45.73 -5.71
N VAL A 663 -1.58 45.22 -4.49
CA VAL A 663 -1.27 43.83 -4.15
C VAL A 663 -2.56 43.15 -3.74
N MET A 664 -2.96 42.11 -4.47
CA MET A 664 -4.18 41.35 -4.24
C MET A 664 -3.86 40.05 -3.49
N LEU A 665 -4.45 39.85 -2.32
CA LEU A 665 -4.37 38.63 -1.53
C LEU A 665 -5.60 37.75 -1.77
N THR A 666 -5.38 36.45 -1.89
CA THR A 666 -6.43 35.41 -1.96
C THR A 666 -6.73 34.86 -0.56
N ALA A 667 -7.80 34.07 -0.36
CA ALA A 667 -8.04 33.47 0.96
C ALA A 667 -6.99 32.40 1.29
N LYS A 668 -6.44 31.72 0.28
CA LYS A 668 -5.23 30.87 0.42
C LYS A 668 -4.08 31.64 1.07
N ASN A 669 -3.75 32.84 0.61
CA ASN A 669 -2.68 33.65 1.20
C ASN A 669 -2.91 33.91 2.72
N ILE A 670 -4.16 34.14 3.12
CA ILE A 670 -4.54 34.35 4.52
C ILE A 670 -4.44 33.05 5.33
N GLN A 671 -4.82 31.91 4.74
CA GLN A 671 -4.68 30.59 5.36
C GLN A 671 -3.20 30.22 5.59
N VAL A 672 -2.32 30.48 4.61
CA VAL A 672 -0.87 30.28 4.76
C VAL A 672 -0.30 31.25 5.80
N MET A 673 -0.77 32.50 5.87
CA MET A 673 -0.37 33.44 6.94
C MET A 673 -0.73 32.89 8.34
N ARG A 674 -1.92 32.29 8.50
CA ARG A 674 -2.32 31.66 9.76
C ARG A 674 -1.41 30.50 10.13
N ALA A 675 -1.08 29.64 9.17
CA ALA A 675 -0.13 28.55 9.31
C ALA A 675 1.27 29.07 9.71
N LEU A 676 1.78 30.10 9.03
CA LEU A 676 3.06 30.73 9.34
C LEU A 676 3.11 31.31 10.77
N LEU A 677 2.03 31.95 11.22
CA LEU A 677 1.91 32.44 12.61
C LEU A 677 1.83 31.30 13.62
N SER A 678 1.14 30.22 13.29
CA SER A 678 1.08 28.99 14.11
C SER A 678 2.46 28.37 14.27
N LEU A 679 3.20 28.21 13.16
CA LEU A 679 4.57 27.71 13.14
C LEU A 679 5.49 28.56 14.02
N ALA A 680 5.42 29.89 13.88
CA ALA A 680 6.27 30.80 14.65
C ALA A 680 5.94 30.83 16.15
N HIS A 681 4.67 30.62 16.51
CA HIS A 681 4.24 30.57 17.91
C HIS A 681 4.60 29.23 18.58
N CYS A 682 4.39 28.11 17.88
CA CYS A 682 4.61 26.78 18.44
C CYS A 682 6.08 26.31 18.38
N HIS A 683 6.85 26.79 17.40
CA HIS A 683 8.21 26.31 17.11
C HIS A 683 9.23 27.46 17.00
N GLY A 684 9.00 28.54 17.77
CA GLY A 684 9.83 29.75 17.72
C GLY A 684 11.28 29.52 18.18
N ASP A 685 11.49 28.54 19.05
CA ASP A 685 12.78 28.05 19.54
C ASP A 685 13.63 27.45 18.41
N ILE A 686 12.95 26.86 17.43
CA ILE A 686 13.57 26.05 16.39
C ILE A 686 13.89 26.87 15.11
N LEU A 687 13.31 28.06 14.94
CA LEU A 687 13.41 28.88 13.71
C LEU A 687 14.84 29.39 13.38
N GLY A 688 15.66 29.70 14.39
CA GLY A 688 17.02 30.21 14.19
C GLY A 688 17.11 31.38 13.20
N SER A 689 17.96 31.26 12.17
CA SER A 689 18.16 32.25 11.09
C SER A 689 16.90 32.58 10.29
N ALA A 690 15.90 31.69 10.27
CA ALA A 690 14.67 31.89 9.51
C ALA A 690 13.74 32.95 10.13
N TRP A 691 13.98 33.37 11.38
CA TRP A 691 13.21 34.43 12.04
C TRP A 691 13.14 35.72 11.21
N HIS A 692 14.25 36.12 10.58
CA HIS A 692 14.28 37.31 9.73
C HIS A 692 13.35 37.17 8.52
N LEU A 693 13.32 36.01 7.87
CA LEU A 693 12.45 35.75 6.73
C LEU A 693 10.97 35.76 7.12
N VAL A 694 10.64 35.13 8.25
CA VAL A 694 9.27 35.09 8.79
C VAL A 694 8.79 36.49 9.15
N LEU A 695 9.58 37.26 9.92
CA LEU A 695 9.24 38.61 10.34
C LEU A 695 9.11 39.58 9.16
N THR A 696 9.99 39.48 8.17
CA THR A 696 9.88 40.27 6.93
C THR A 696 8.56 39.96 6.23
N THR A 697 8.23 38.68 6.03
CA THR A 697 6.97 38.28 5.40
C THR A 697 5.76 38.79 6.18
N LEU A 698 5.77 38.68 7.51
CA LEU A 698 4.72 39.20 8.37
C LEU A 698 4.61 40.72 8.30
N GLN A 699 5.71 41.47 8.22
CA GLN A 699 5.69 42.93 8.06
C GLN A 699 4.96 43.33 6.76
N HIS A 700 5.29 42.66 5.65
CA HIS A 700 4.61 42.91 4.38
C HIS A 700 3.12 42.56 4.44
N LEU A 701 2.73 41.46 5.09
CA LEU A 701 1.32 41.07 5.24
C LEU A 701 0.53 42.03 6.12
N VAL A 702 1.08 42.42 7.28
CA VAL A 702 0.50 43.38 8.21
C VAL A 702 0.27 44.73 7.53
N TRP A 703 1.22 45.16 6.68
CA TRP A 703 1.09 46.37 5.88
C TRP A 703 -0.02 46.27 4.83
N ILE A 704 -0.04 45.20 4.03
CA ILE A 704 -1.07 44.98 2.99
C ILE A 704 -2.47 44.93 3.62
N LEU A 705 -2.61 44.32 4.79
CA LEU A 705 -3.86 44.22 5.54
C LEU A 705 -4.23 45.50 6.33
N GLY A 706 -3.37 46.52 6.34
CA GLY A 706 -3.65 47.80 7.01
C GLY A 706 -3.73 47.70 8.53
N LEU A 707 -3.06 46.72 9.14
CA LEU A 707 -3.01 46.53 10.58
C LEU A 707 -2.12 47.60 11.22
N LYS A 708 -2.69 48.45 12.09
CA LYS A 708 -1.96 49.53 12.77
C LYS A 708 -1.75 49.22 14.25
N PRO A 709 -0.61 49.61 14.85
CA PRO A 709 -0.40 49.47 16.28
C PRO A 709 -1.34 50.41 17.05
N SER A 710 -2.05 49.87 18.04
CA SER A 710 -2.86 50.64 18.99
C SER A 710 -2.04 51.03 20.22
N SER A 711 -2.46 52.10 20.90
CA SER A 711 -1.86 52.56 22.17
C SER A 711 -2.00 51.46 23.23
N GLY A 712 -0.96 50.64 23.37
CA GLY A 712 -0.98 49.38 24.13
C GLY A 712 -0.24 48.23 23.46
N GLY A 713 0.31 48.40 22.25
CA GLY A 713 1.15 47.41 21.56
C GLY A 713 0.38 46.37 20.75
N SER A 714 -0.93 46.23 20.97
CA SER A 714 -1.79 45.36 20.17
C SER A 714 -2.03 45.95 18.77
N LEU A 715 -1.91 45.12 17.73
CA LEU A 715 -2.25 45.51 16.36
C LEU A 715 -3.77 45.47 16.20
N LYS A 716 -4.36 46.49 15.58
CA LYS A 716 -5.79 46.51 15.25
C LYS A 716 -5.98 46.91 13.80
N ALA A 717 -6.94 46.27 13.14
CA ALA A 717 -7.43 46.73 11.86
C ALA A 717 -7.99 48.14 12.05
N GLY A 718 -7.54 49.10 11.23
CA GLY A 718 -8.10 50.45 11.26
C GLY A 718 -9.59 50.40 10.92
N GLN A 719 -10.47 50.55 11.92
CA GLN A 719 -11.92 50.58 11.71
C GLN A 719 -12.43 51.84 10.99
N GLN A 720 -11.53 52.75 10.57
CA GLN A 720 -11.92 53.93 9.82
C GLN A 720 -11.62 53.73 8.34
N ILE A 721 -12.68 53.45 7.58
CA ILE A 721 -12.78 53.82 6.17
C ILE A 721 -12.70 55.36 6.14
N SER A 722 -11.50 55.91 6.27
CA SER A 722 -11.21 57.25 5.78
C SER A 722 -10.95 57.11 4.28
N ASP A 723 -11.48 58.02 3.46
CA ASP A 723 -11.38 58.06 1.98
C ASP A 723 -9.95 58.08 1.40
N THR A 724 -8.93 57.76 2.20
CA THR A 724 -7.50 57.80 1.89
C THR A 724 -6.79 56.45 2.04
N SER A 725 -7.44 55.39 2.55
CA SER A 725 -6.84 54.05 2.60
C SER A 725 -7.21 53.22 1.37
N ASN A 726 -6.24 52.97 0.49
CA ASN A 726 -6.39 52.13 -0.72
C ASN A 726 -6.56 50.62 -0.43
N THR A 727 -7.02 50.24 0.78
CA THR A 727 -7.16 48.85 1.22
C THR A 727 -8.62 48.39 1.15
N VAL A 728 -8.92 47.36 0.36
CA VAL A 728 -10.25 46.77 0.23
C VAL A 728 -10.23 45.36 0.81
N ILE A 729 -11.03 45.06 1.84
CA ILE A 729 -11.06 43.76 2.53
C ILE A 729 -12.47 43.20 2.48
N THR A 730 -12.62 41.92 2.13
CA THR A 730 -13.92 41.24 2.10
C THR A 730 -14.42 40.85 3.51
N THR A 731 -15.74 40.66 3.65
CA THR A 731 -16.40 40.32 4.92
C THR A 731 -15.88 39.02 5.57
N ALA A 732 -15.40 38.06 4.76
CA ALA A 732 -14.83 36.81 5.27
C ALA A 732 -13.51 37.05 6.04
N VAL A 733 -12.60 37.84 5.46
CA VAL A 733 -11.33 38.19 6.14
C VAL A 733 -11.55 39.14 7.30
N MET A 734 -12.62 39.95 7.30
CA MET A 734 -12.96 40.76 8.47
C MET A 734 -13.25 39.91 9.73
N ALA A 735 -13.70 38.66 9.59
CA ALA A 735 -13.91 37.75 10.72
C ALA A 735 -12.59 37.11 11.21
N ASP A 736 -11.65 36.84 10.30
CA ASP A 736 -10.35 36.22 10.62
C ASP A 736 -9.30 37.22 11.11
N LEU A 737 -9.44 38.50 10.75
CA LEU A 737 -8.45 39.55 11.06
C LEU A 737 -8.22 39.75 12.56
N PRO A 738 -9.24 39.74 13.45
CA PRO A 738 -9.02 39.75 14.90
C PRO A 738 -8.24 38.53 15.41
N VAL A 739 -8.46 37.35 14.83
CA VAL A 739 -7.75 36.12 15.22
C VAL A 739 -6.27 36.21 14.83
N LEU A 740 -5.98 36.64 13.60
CA LEU A 740 -4.62 36.84 13.10
C LEU A 740 -3.87 37.90 13.90
N SER A 741 -4.53 39.02 14.21
CA SER A 741 -3.93 40.08 15.01
C SER A 741 -3.66 39.62 16.46
N GLY A 742 -4.56 38.82 17.03
CA GLY A 742 -4.38 38.19 18.33
C GLY A 742 -3.25 37.17 18.34
N MET A 743 -3.06 36.38 17.27
CA MET A 743 -1.92 35.45 17.13
C MET A 743 -0.60 36.21 17.02
N LEU A 744 -0.56 37.28 16.23
CA LEU A 744 0.64 38.10 16.08
C LEU A 744 1.02 38.85 17.38
N SER A 745 0.04 39.34 18.14
CA SER A 745 0.30 39.95 19.46
C SER A 745 0.86 38.90 20.43
N ARG A 746 0.24 37.70 20.46
CA ARG A 746 0.69 36.58 21.30
C ARG A 746 2.06 36.03 20.92
N LEU A 747 2.48 36.16 19.65
CA LEU A 747 3.81 35.73 19.20
C LEU A 747 4.92 36.39 20.02
N PHE A 748 4.83 37.70 20.22
CA PHE A 748 5.81 38.44 21.03
C PHE A 748 5.64 38.19 22.52
N GLU A 749 4.43 37.97 23.03
CA GLU A 749 4.22 37.55 24.42
C GLU A 749 4.82 36.16 24.69
N SER A 750 4.73 35.25 23.72
CA SER A 750 5.30 33.91 23.82
C SER A 750 6.82 33.89 23.77
N SER A 751 7.48 35.00 23.41
CA SER A 751 8.93 35.06 23.43
C SER A 751 9.52 34.84 24.83
N GLN A 752 8.72 34.97 25.89
CA GLN A 752 9.10 34.64 27.27
C GLN A 752 9.42 33.16 27.49
N TYR A 753 8.93 32.27 26.62
CA TYR A 753 9.14 30.82 26.70
C TYR A 753 10.27 30.33 25.80
N LEU A 754 10.90 31.23 25.03
CA LEU A 754 12.04 30.89 24.18
C LEU A 754 13.30 30.69 25.02
N ASP A 755 14.18 29.81 24.55
CA ASP A 755 15.52 29.67 25.10
C ASP A 755 16.40 30.90 24.74
N ASP A 756 17.48 31.10 25.48
CA ASP A 756 18.36 32.26 25.30
C ASP A 756 18.92 32.37 23.87
N VAL A 757 19.18 31.23 23.21
CA VAL A 757 19.72 31.17 21.85
C VAL A 757 18.66 31.59 20.83
N ALA A 758 17.44 31.05 20.88
CA ALA A 758 16.39 31.47 19.95
C ALA A 758 15.93 32.90 20.21
N LEU A 759 15.90 33.35 21.47
CA LEU A 759 15.61 34.74 21.82
C LEU A 759 16.65 35.68 21.20
N HIS A 760 17.94 35.32 21.22
CA HIS A 760 18.98 36.10 20.55
C HIS A 760 18.75 36.17 19.03
N HIS A 761 18.39 35.06 18.39
CA HIS A 761 18.05 35.04 16.96
C HIS A 761 16.82 35.91 16.63
N LEU A 762 15.80 35.91 17.49
CA LEU A 762 14.62 36.76 17.34
C LEU A 762 14.98 38.24 17.44
N ILE A 763 15.78 38.62 18.45
CA ILE A 763 16.22 40.02 18.64
C ILE A 763 17.10 40.48 17.48
N ASP A 764 18.06 39.67 17.04
CA ASP A 764 18.92 39.97 15.90
C ASP A 764 18.09 40.18 14.61
N ALA A 765 17.09 39.33 14.37
CA ALA A 765 16.18 39.46 13.24
C ALA A 765 15.37 40.77 13.30
N LEU A 766 14.87 41.17 14.48
CA LEU A 766 14.17 42.44 14.70
C LEU A 766 15.09 43.65 14.49
N CYS A 767 16.33 43.59 14.98
CA CYS A 767 17.33 44.64 14.78
C CYS A 767 17.66 44.85 13.29
N LYS A 768 17.80 43.75 12.53
CA LYS A 768 18.00 43.81 11.07
C LYS A 768 16.81 44.46 10.37
N LEU A 769 15.59 44.00 10.69
CA LEU A 769 14.37 44.54 10.10
C LEU A 769 14.17 46.03 10.41
N SER A 770 14.51 46.45 11.63
CA SER A 770 14.48 47.84 12.06
C SER A 770 15.50 48.68 11.28
N THR A 771 16.71 48.16 11.08
CA THR A 771 17.78 48.83 10.33
C THR A 771 17.38 49.03 8.87
N GLU A 772 16.85 48.00 8.21
CA GLU A 772 16.32 48.08 6.85
C GLU A 772 15.19 49.11 6.74
N SER A 773 14.26 49.10 7.70
CA SER A 773 13.16 50.08 7.75
C SER A 773 13.67 51.51 7.95
N MET A 774 14.70 51.70 8.76
CA MET A 774 15.36 53.00 8.99
C MET A 774 16.10 53.49 7.74
N GLU A 775 16.79 52.60 7.02
CA GLU A 775 17.47 52.93 5.76
C GLU A 775 16.47 53.37 4.69
N VAL A 776 15.34 52.67 4.57
CA VAL A 776 14.25 53.06 3.67
C VAL A 776 13.67 54.43 4.06
N ALA A 777 13.47 54.68 5.36
CA ALA A 777 12.99 55.98 5.84
C ALA A 777 14.01 57.12 5.61
N TYR A 778 15.31 56.82 5.68
CA TYR A 778 16.38 57.78 5.39
C TYR A 778 16.47 58.09 3.89
N ASN A 779 16.36 57.08 3.02
CA ASN A 779 16.42 57.23 1.57
C ASN A 779 15.15 57.89 0.97
N ASN A 780 14.03 57.86 1.69
CA ASN A 780 12.77 58.52 1.31
C ASN A 780 12.64 59.97 1.83
N ARG A 781 13.61 60.47 2.60
CA ARG A 781 13.73 61.89 2.97
C ARG A 781 14.57 62.63 1.93
#